data_AF-A0A1Y2E378-F1
#
_entry.id   AF-A0A1Y2E378-F1
#
_cell.length_a   1.000
_cell.length_b   1.000
_cell.length_c   1.000
_cell.angle_alpha   90.00
_cell.angle_beta   90.00
_cell.angle_gamma   90.00
#
_symmetry.space_group_name_H-M   'P 1'
#
loop_
_entity.id
_entity.type
_entity.pdbx_description
1 polymer ?
#
loop_
_entity_poly.entity_id
_entity_poly.type
_entity_poly.pdbx_seq_one_letter_code
_entity_poly.pdbx_strand_id
1 'polypeptide(L)'
;MRTRRSNKGKRFRPSDIIPKIDSDDDDYASAGSAENPDDSSDEGFVADPADADAEVEQDEDAEIKSASDIEVSLGRGKPTQTPGESVYQTKRRFRDPRPEAPAGTVQPYPTDPAAKWTRTYIGPVHRWTRLHDLSQYWFGDREDHDDIIYYLISIWENHELLPPKLVAPEQKDRAQNPWMHPGFPVEQEIKFKQCYEKYVANCVRPQVSATVPKMTALRWYLPQSESDLTVLLGPYNNQKEYTLSQGKNIPLGENALPVEENDNTDGQRTGWLLDVGGIVLSMGWAPTTNNMHQLLAMAVVPFSDQAYYETPEEAPTETSKKQGSVQIWRIPADTDAQGLMCLAKSEPTLVSALCFEWGRPLRMLWCPVPLTVEDRVGLLAVLGSDGKIRVIEVKQPPMKGDKGVFEEIQAPLATLEIKDEYSVEATCFAWVNTNRIAVGHSDGSVAVWSIFPCRILQRHPVHSTYIIDIASGYPSHPFIVATIPTGGVATVTDLNRPNMELTYCPNLGITFQSNLMGWCEHLRGYVTIMPSSHPGNNLIAFMAVRVFPQARLLVCVEGQPTCLAVAACNPFTLVGSTDGSLWIVNHFRKTTYYRKKVNKIKLFQHEYRSLSSSEAKADEDEQEGPRGVSRILQGFLPEPNSHPKATRIAKKKMEEREKKNPGKSGKAGKKGKGKTSQKQATDDKTKPADSGDDDDVGGDVTVYDPWTRITAVAWNPNIQFSTWAAAAMGSGLLRIMDLGVDIDLAHGERTEPKRRGRPSRDNASSSEEVEAETDNETSEEEGMFTGGTDDD
;
A
#
# COMPACT_ATOMS: atom_id res chain seq x y z
N MET A 1 -0.63 -14.56 63.06
CA MET A 1 -0.40 -15.64 64.06
C MET A 1 -0.93 -16.96 63.49
N ARG A 2 -0.15 -18.05 63.65
CA ARG A 2 -0.40 -19.52 63.57
C ARG A 2 -1.87 -19.99 63.37
N THR A 3 -2.23 -21.09 62.69
CA THR A 3 -1.53 -22.33 62.24
C THR A 3 -2.47 -23.17 61.34
N ARG A 4 -1.89 -23.94 60.40
CA ARG A 4 -2.56 -25.04 59.66
C ARG A 4 -2.87 -26.24 60.57
N ARG A 5 -3.98 -26.94 60.32
CA ARG A 5 -4.26 -28.31 60.77
C ARG A 5 -4.38 -29.28 59.59
N SER A 6 -3.74 -30.43 59.75
CA SER A 6 -3.68 -31.58 58.83
C SER A 6 -4.93 -32.46 58.92
N ASN A 7 -5.25 -33.22 57.87
CA ASN A 7 -5.80 -34.59 57.94
C ASN A 7 -5.45 -35.30 56.61
N LYS A 8 -4.56 -36.31 56.58
CA LYS A 8 -4.77 -37.74 56.90
C LYS A 8 -5.88 -38.43 56.08
N GLY A 9 -5.44 -39.23 55.10
CA GLY A 9 -5.80 -40.66 55.04
C GLY A 9 -6.45 -41.17 53.76
N LYS A 10 -5.78 -42.13 53.12
CA LYS A 10 -6.25 -43.47 52.64
C LYS A 10 -5.41 -43.89 51.41
N ARG A 11 -4.36 -44.71 51.59
CA ARG A 11 -4.32 -46.19 51.55
C ARG A 11 -4.73 -46.77 50.18
N PHE A 12 -3.72 -47.17 49.41
CA PHE A 12 -3.83 -48.12 48.30
C PHE A 12 -3.94 -49.56 48.80
N ARG A 13 -4.65 -50.40 48.03
CA ARG A 13 -4.44 -51.85 48.03
C ARG A 13 -4.39 -52.39 46.60
N PRO A 14 -3.71 -53.53 46.40
CA PRO A 14 -3.21 -54.02 45.12
C PRO A 14 -4.17 -55.06 44.54
N SER A 15 -4.61 -54.83 43.31
CA SER A 15 -5.24 -55.84 42.47
C SER A 15 -4.93 -55.51 41.02
N ASP A 16 -3.66 -55.70 40.66
CA ASP A 16 -3.26 -56.02 39.30
C ASP A 16 -3.52 -57.51 39.09
N ILE A 17 -4.45 -57.88 38.19
CA ILE A 17 -4.38 -59.14 37.41
C ILE A 17 -5.03 -58.89 36.03
N ILE A 18 -4.19 -59.01 34.99
CA ILE A 18 -4.34 -58.87 33.51
C ILE A 18 -5.15 -60.12 32.98
N PRO A 19 -5.74 -60.27 31.74
CA PRO A 19 -5.18 -59.83 30.45
C PRO A 19 -6.09 -59.61 29.19
N LYS A 20 -5.42 -59.27 28.06
CA LYS A 20 -5.77 -59.41 26.61
C LYS A 20 -6.65 -58.31 25.97
N ILE A 21 -6.48 -57.84 24.73
CA ILE A 21 -5.69 -58.21 23.52
C ILE A 21 -5.65 -56.97 22.58
N ASP A 22 -4.60 -56.88 21.78
CA ASP A 22 -4.22 -55.83 20.81
C ASP A 22 -5.20 -55.60 19.63
N SER A 23 -5.13 -54.39 19.05
CA SER A 23 -5.09 -54.16 17.60
C SER A 23 -4.59 -52.73 17.32
N ASP A 24 -3.49 -52.67 16.57
CA ASP A 24 -2.69 -51.50 16.18
C ASP A 24 -3.45 -50.46 15.34
N ASP A 25 -3.08 -49.18 15.53
CA ASP A 25 -2.55 -48.31 14.46
C ASP A 25 -2.19 -46.94 15.08
N ASP A 26 -0.95 -46.83 15.58
CA ASP A 26 -0.28 -45.56 15.87
C ASP A 26 1.11 -45.63 15.24
N ASP A 27 1.39 -44.74 14.29
CA ASP A 27 2.75 -44.24 14.04
C ASP A 27 2.67 -42.96 13.19
N TYR A 28 2.52 -41.81 13.85
CA TYR A 28 3.28 -40.61 13.47
C TYR A 28 3.64 -39.84 14.73
N ALA A 29 4.90 -40.00 15.10
CA ALA A 29 5.48 -39.51 16.34
C ALA A 29 5.51 -37.98 16.43
N SER A 30 5.14 -37.55 17.63
CA SER A 30 5.32 -36.26 18.25
C SER A 30 6.75 -35.71 18.14
N ALA A 31 6.88 -34.47 17.66
CA ALA A 31 8.00 -33.60 18.00
C ALA A 31 7.53 -32.64 19.09
N GLY A 32 7.93 -32.91 20.32
CA GLY A 32 7.67 -32.06 21.47
C GLY A 32 8.66 -30.90 21.55
N SER A 33 8.16 -29.72 21.89
CA SER A 33 8.92 -28.73 22.65
C SER A 33 8.00 -28.04 23.64
N ALA A 34 8.41 -28.08 24.91
CA ALA A 34 7.75 -27.41 26.02
C ALA A 34 7.94 -25.90 25.91
N GLU A 35 6.87 -25.13 26.06
CA GLU A 35 6.94 -23.67 26.23
C GLU A 35 6.19 -23.22 27.50
N ASN A 36 6.83 -22.29 28.19
CA ASN A 36 6.38 -21.62 29.42
C ASN A 36 5.11 -20.80 29.18
N PRO A 37 4.18 -20.69 30.15
CA PRO A 37 2.89 -20.02 29.94
C PRO A 37 2.90 -18.49 30.14
N ASP A 38 4.04 -17.80 30.09
CA ASP A 38 4.11 -16.35 30.40
C ASP A 38 4.25 -15.42 29.18
N ASP A 39 4.22 -15.91 27.94
CA ASP A 39 4.17 -15.04 26.76
C ASP A 39 2.72 -14.73 26.35
N SER A 40 2.11 -13.75 27.03
CA SER A 40 0.72 -13.31 26.79
C SER A 40 0.60 -11.97 26.05
N SER A 41 1.63 -11.56 25.30
CA SER A 41 1.62 -10.34 24.50
C SER A 41 1.96 -10.58 23.02
N ASP A 42 1.08 -11.29 22.30
CA ASP A 42 1.06 -11.26 20.84
C ASP A 42 -0.12 -10.38 20.39
N GLU A 43 -0.01 -9.06 20.63
CA GLU A 43 -0.76 -8.07 19.85
C GLU A 43 0.05 -7.80 18.58
N GLY A 44 -0.31 -8.44 17.47
CA GLY A 44 0.17 -8.08 16.13
C GLY A 44 1.67 -8.25 15.90
N PHE A 45 2.22 -9.45 16.01
CA PHE A 45 3.48 -9.83 15.36
C PHE A 45 4.67 -8.87 15.57
N VAL A 46 4.75 -8.28 16.75
CA VAL A 46 5.80 -7.34 17.12
C VAL A 46 6.99 -8.12 17.65
N ALA A 47 8.11 -8.12 16.93
CA ALA A 47 9.42 -8.09 17.59
C ALA A 47 10.56 -7.53 16.72
N ASP A 48 10.73 -7.72 15.41
CA ASP A 48 12.05 -7.49 14.74
C ASP A 48 13.27 -8.20 15.43
N PRO A 49 14.08 -8.97 14.69
CA PRO A 49 15.22 -9.67 15.28
C PRO A 49 16.40 -8.70 15.43
N ALA A 50 16.45 -7.99 16.54
CA ALA A 50 17.68 -7.31 16.98
C ALA A 50 17.68 -7.26 18.50
N ASP A 51 18.25 -8.30 19.12
CA ASP A 51 18.99 -8.26 20.41
C ASP A 51 19.15 -9.64 21.09
N ALA A 52 18.61 -10.71 20.51
CA ALA A 52 19.10 -12.06 20.82
C ALA A 52 20.16 -12.42 19.78
N ASP A 53 21.34 -12.81 20.25
CA ASP A 53 22.49 -13.33 19.50
C ASP A 53 23.47 -12.27 18.98
N ALA A 54 24.21 -11.68 19.93
CA ALA A 54 25.55 -11.17 19.67
C ALA A 54 26.56 -12.33 19.78
N GLU A 55 27.20 -12.63 18.65
CA GLU A 55 28.57 -13.14 18.50
C GLU A 55 28.96 -14.43 19.24
N VAL A 56 29.00 -15.55 18.48
CA VAL A 56 30.18 -16.41 18.43
C VAL A 56 30.41 -16.80 16.97
N GLU A 57 31.32 -16.11 16.29
CA GLU A 57 32.02 -16.69 15.14
C GLU A 57 32.89 -17.84 15.64
N GLN A 58 32.65 -19.05 15.14
CA GLN A 58 33.61 -20.15 15.17
C GLN A 58 33.61 -20.84 13.80
N ASP A 59 34.69 -20.57 13.08
CA ASP A 59 35.33 -21.33 12.00
C ASP A 59 34.66 -22.66 11.59
N GLU A 60 34.04 -22.68 10.41
CA GLU A 60 33.66 -23.89 9.70
C GLU A 60 34.84 -24.38 8.83
N ASP A 61 35.70 -25.21 9.42
CA ASP A 61 36.60 -26.11 8.70
C ASP A 61 36.49 -27.51 9.32
N ALA A 62 35.65 -28.38 8.77
CA ALA A 62 35.86 -29.84 8.82
C ALA A 62 34.84 -30.65 7.97
N GLU A 63 35.39 -31.24 6.91
CA GLU A 63 35.03 -32.53 6.29
C GLU A 63 33.83 -33.32 6.83
N ILE A 64 32.87 -33.54 5.94
CA ILE A 64 31.89 -34.63 6.01
C ILE A 64 32.62 -35.97 5.82
N LYS A 65 32.67 -36.79 6.87
CA LYS A 65 32.94 -38.23 6.76
C LYS A 65 31.76 -39.04 7.27
N SER A 66 31.33 -39.92 6.38
CA SER A 66 30.30 -40.93 6.54
C SER A 66 30.68 -42.05 7.50
N ALA A 67 29.64 -42.70 8.02
CA ALA A 67 29.49 -44.16 8.20
C ALA A 67 29.31 -44.67 9.65
N SER A 68 28.10 -45.17 9.89
CA SER A 68 27.74 -46.52 10.39
C SER A 68 28.31 -47.06 11.71
N ASP A 69 27.34 -47.47 12.55
CA ASP A 69 27.23 -48.74 13.29
C ASP A 69 28.20 -49.12 14.43
N ILE A 70 27.56 -49.21 15.61
CA ILE A 70 27.59 -50.31 16.60
C ILE A 70 28.95 -50.64 17.24
N GLU A 71 29.08 -50.39 18.55
CA GLU A 71 29.31 -51.47 19.53
C GLU A 71 29.13 -51.04 20.99
N VAL A 72 28.70 -52.02 21.79
CA VAL A 72 28.29 -51.97 23.19
C VAL A 72 29.52 -52.09 24.09
N SER A 73 29.63 -51.26 25.14
CA SER A 73 30.41 -51.65 26.32
C SER A 73 29.84 -51.08 27.61
N LEU A 74 29.45 -52.00 28.50
CA LEU A 74 28.96 -51.80 29.86
C LEU A 74 30.08 -51.34 30.80
N GLY A 75 29.83 -50.27 31.57
CA GLY A 75 30.74 -49.79 32.61
C GLY A 75 29.96 -49.22 33.80
N ARG A 76 29.83 -50.03 34.86
CA ARG A 76 29.12 -49.76 36.12
C ARG A 76 29.92 -48.78 37.00
N GLY A 77 29.34 -47.65 37.40
CA GLY A 77 29.90 -46.72 38.40
C GLY A 77 28.78 -46.04 39.20
N LYS A 78 28.95 -45.95 40.53
CA LYS A 78 27.93 -45.74 41.57
C LYS A 78 27.26 -44.34 41.64
N PRO A 79 26.10 -44.22 42.32
CA PRO A 79 25.23 -43.05 42.26
C PRO A 79 25.57 -42.00 43.33
N THR A 80 25.44 -40.72 42.98
CA THR A 80 25.46 -39.61 43.94
C THR A 80 24.26 -38.69 43.69
N GLN A 81 23.59 -38.35 44.78
CA GLN A 81 22.25 -37.78 44.88
C GLN A 81 22.17 -36.31 44.43
N THR A 82 21.13 -35.96 43.69
CA THR A 82 20.60 -34.60 43.58
C THR A 82 19.18 -34.53 44.18
N PRO A 83 18.78 -33.41 44.81
CA PRO A 83 17.50 -33.28 45.50
C PRO A 83 16.35 -33.11 44.50
N GLY A 84 15.25 -33.84 44.70
CA GLY A 84 14.07 -33.77 43.85
C GLY A 84 13.31 -32.45 44.00
N GLU A 85 13.10 -31.77 42.88
CA GLU A 85 12.11 -30.70 42.76
C GLU A 85 10.70 -31.29 42.72
N SER A 86 9.81 -30.69 43.52
CA SER A 86 8.41 -31.03 43.60
C SER A 86 7.66 -30.62 42.34
N VAL A 87 7.25 -31.60 41.53
CA VAL A 87 6.33 -31.39 40.41
C VAL A 87 4.93 -31.11 40.96
N TYR A 88 4.52 -29.84 40.97
CA TYR A 88 3.10 -29.47 41.06
C TYR A 88 2.44 -29.81 39.72
N GLN A 89 1.74 -30.94 39.64
CA GLN A 89 0.88 -31.24 38.49
C GLN A 89 -0.40 -30.40 38.57
N THR A 90 -0.40 -29.26 37.87
CA THR A 90 -1.62 -28.50 37.59
C THR A 90 -2.42 -29.25 36.53
N LYS A 91 -3.57 -29.83 36.90
CA LYS A 91 -4.51 -30.44 35.96
C LYS A 91 -4.99 -29.39 34.95
N ARG A 92 -4.48 -29.43 33.72
CA ARG A 92 -5.07 -28.72 32.58
C ARG A 92 -6.46 -29.29 32.34
N ARG A 93 -7.50 -28.48 32.56
CA ARG A 93 -8.85 -28.80 32.09
C ARG A 93 -8.84 -28.59 30.58
N PHE A 94 -8.87 -29.69 29.81
CA PHE A 94 -9.29 -29.61 28.41
C PHE A 94 -10.71 -29.05 28.39
N ARG A 95 -10.91 -27.97 27.63
CA ARG A 95 -12.23 -27.40 27.38
C ARG A 95 -12.87 -28.30 26.32
N ASP A 96 -14.03 -28.88 26.61
CA ASP A 96 -14.74 -29.71 25.65
C ASP A 96 -14.94 -28.94 24.33
N PRO A 97 -14.80 -29.60 23.16
CA PRO A 97 -15.07 -28.96 21.88
C PRO A 97 -16.51 -28.45 21.87
N ARG A 98 -16.70 -27.18 21.51
CA ARG A 98 -18.04 -26.63 21.35
C ARG A 98 -18.73 -27.38 20.20
N PRO A 99 -20.04 -27.67 20.31
CA PRO A 99 -20.79 -28.27 19.21
C PRO A 99 -20.65 -27.38 17.97
N GLU A 100 -20.29 -28.00 16.85
CA GLU A 100 -20.21 -27.32 15.55
C GLU A 100 -21.57 -26.69 15.24
N ALA A 101 -21.58 -25.38 15.02
CA ALA A 101 -22.79 -24.68 14.65
C ALA A 101 -23.26 -25.20 13.27
N PRO A 102 -24.58 -25.32 13.02
CA PRO A 102 -25.09 -25.77 11.73
C PRO A 102 -24.52 -24.93 10.58
N ALA A 103 -24.16 -25.58 9.47
CA ALA A 103 -23.72 -24.87 8.26
C ALA A 103 -24.77 -23.80 7.86
N GLY A 104 -24.37 -22.53 7.84
CA GLY A 104 -25.23 -21.39 7.54
C GLY A 104 -25.69 -20.55 8.73
N THR A 105 -25.33 -20.88 9.98
CA THR A 105 -25.51 -19.93 11.09
C THR A 105 -24.54 -18.76 10.95
N VAL A 106 -25.08 -17.56 10.76
CA VAL A 106 -24.32 -16.31 10.74
C VAL A 106 -23.67 -16.13 12.11
N GLN A 107 -22.33 -16.09 12.13
CA GLN A 107 -21.59 -15.79 13.37
C GLN A 107 -21.96 -14.38 13.84
N PRO A 108 -22.16 -14.16 15.15
CA PRO A 108 -22.44 -12.83 15.65
C PRO A 108 -21.26 -11.90 15.35
N TYR A 109 -21.55 -10.70 14.86
CA TYR A 109 -20.52 -9.70 14.57
C TYR A 109 -19.73 -9.38 15.85
N PRO A 110 -18.39 -9.32 15.81
CA PRO A 110 -17.60 -8.98 16.99
C PRO A 110 -17.91 -7.55 17.46
N THR A 111 -18.49 -7.41 18.65
CA THR A 111 -18.87 -6.10 19.24
C THR A 111 -18.15 -5.76 20.55
N ASP A 112 -17.53 -6.74 21.22
CA ASP A 112 -16.88 -6.53 22.51
C ASP A 112 -15.35 -6.37 22.34
N PRO A 113 -14.77 -5.18 22.62
CA PRO A 113 -13.32 -4.96 22.60
C PRO A 113 -12.55 -5.71 23.69
N ALA A 114 -13.20 -6.03 24.80
CA ALA A 114 -12.61 -6.79 25.90
C ALA A 114 -12.71 -8.30 25.66
N ALA A 115 -13.64 -8.74 24.81
CA ALA A 115 -13.64 -10.08 24.29
C ALA A 115 -12.44 -10.23 23.36
N LYS A 116 -11.32 -10.69 23.94
CA LYS A 116 -10.22 -11.33 23.22
C LYS A 116 -10.76 -12.62 22.58
N TRP A 117 -11.71 -12.51 21.65
CA TRP A 117 -12.17 -13.61 20.81
C TRP A 117 -10.94 -14.03 19.99
N THR A 118 -10.24 -15.04 20.50
CA THR A 118 -9.19 -15.80 19.81
C THR A 118 -8.02 -14.94 19.30
N ARG A 119 -7.17 -14.44 20.22
CA ARG A 119 -5.80 -13.95 19.92
C ARG A 119 -4.84 -15.09 19.57
N THR A 120 -5.28 -16.00 18.72
CA THR A 120 -4.43 -17.05 18.19
C THR A 120 -4.99 -17.33 16.81
N TYR A 121 -4.41 -16.68 15.80
CA TYR A 121 -4.50 -17.26 14.47
C TYR A 121 -3.98 -18.70 14.59
N ILE A 122 -4.88 -19.67 14.42
CA ILE A 122 -4.53 -21.09 14.37
C ILE A 122 -4.50 -21.44 12.90
N GLY A 123 -3.34 -21.25 12.29
CA GLY A 123 -3.11 -21.61 10.91
C GLY A 123 -1.62 -21.83 10.67
N PRO A 124 -1.27 -22.31 9.48
CA PRO A 124 0.05 -22.88 9.23
C PRO A 124 1.16 -21.82 9.07
N VAL A 125 0.77 -20.56 8.88
CA VAL A 125 1.70 -19.43 8.73
C VAL A 125 2.09 -18.90 10.11
N HIS A 126 3.31 -19.16 10.51
CA HIS A 126 3.96 -18.54 11.67
C HIS A 126 4.85 -17.37 11.28
N ARG A 127 5.45 -16.74 12.28
CA ARG A 127 6.31 -15.57 12.10
C ARG A 127 7.64 -15.83 11.42
N TRP A 128 8.22 -16.95 11.76
CA TRP A 128 9.47 -17.44 11.22
C TRP A 128 9.24 -18.36 10.01
N THR A 129 8.04 -18.34 9.43
CA THR A 129 7.76 -19.09 8.19
C THR A 129 8.73 -18.62 7.12
N ARG A 130 9.47 -19.56 6.54
CA ARG A 130 10.44 -19.26 5.49
C ARG A 130 9.72 -18.78 4.25
N LEU A 131 10.41 -18.00 3.42
CA LEU A 131 9.83 -17.42 2.22
C LEU A 131 9.17 -18.48 1.32
N HIS A 132 9.82 -19.62 1.11
CA HIS A 132 9.29 -20.70 0.29
C HIS A 132 7.93 -21.23 0.80
N ASP A 133 7.82 -21.51 2.09
CA ASP A 133 6.57 -22.02 2.66
C ASP A 133 5.52 -20.90 2.67
N LEU A 134 5.95 -19.67 2.92
CA LEU A 134 5.11 -18.49 2.89
C LEU A 134 4.49 -18.23 1.51
N SER A 135 5.26 -18.37 0.42
CA SER A 135 4.74 -18.24 -0.94
C SER A 135 3.67 -19.30 -1.21
N GLN A 136 3.88 -20.55 -0.78
CA GLN A 136 2.89 -21.61 -0.92
C GLN A 136 1.58 -21.25 -0.20
N TYR A 137 1.65 -20.73 1.04
CA TYR A 137 0.44 -20.32 1.76
C TYR A 137 -0.27 -19.09 1.17
N TRP A 138 0.47 -18.13 0.62
CA TRP A 138 -0.11 -16.91 0.04
C TRP A 138 -0.70 -17.11 -1.35
N PHE A 139 -0.01 -17.87 -2.20
CA PHE A 139 -0.37 -18.01 -3.60
C PHE A 139 -1.06 -19.35 -3.89
N GLY A 140 -0.78 -20.38 -3.09
CA GLY A 140 -1.25 -21.76 -3.26
C GLY A 140 -0.28 -22.62 -4.09
N ASP A 141 -0.54 -23.92 -4.11
CA ASP A 141 0.40 -24.96 -4.56
C ASP A 141 0.48 -25.16 -6.09
N ARG A 142 0.16 -24.15 -6.89
CA ARG A 142 0.27 -24.29 -8.35
C ARG A 142 1.73 -24.09 -8.78
N GLU A 143 2.23 -24.99 -9.62
CA GLU A 143 3.62 -24.95 -10.09
C GLU A 143 3.96 -23.64 -10.83
N ASP A 144 2.99 -23.04 -11.54
CA ASP A 144 3.17 -21.76 -12.25
C ASP A 144 3.37 -20.57 -11.31
N HIS A 145 2.90 -20.65 -10.06
CA HIS A 145 3.02 -19.55 -9.11
C HIS A 145 4.44 -19.36 -8.60
N ASP A 146 5.18 -20.44 -8.36
CA ASP A 146 6.56 -20.36 -7.88
C ASP A 146 7.44 -19.65 -8.93
N ASP A 147 7.29 -20.01 -10.21
CA ASP A 147 8.00 -19.36 -11.31
C ASP A 147 7.69 -17.86 -11.40
N ILE A 148 6.42 -17.47 -11.24
CA ILE A 148 6.00 -16.05 -11.22
C ILE A 148 6.66 -15.32 -10.05
N ILE A 149 6.66 -15.90 -8.85
CA ILE A 149 7.25 -15.28 -7.67
C ILE A 149 8.75 -15.15 -7.79
N TYR A 150 9.47 -16.18 -8.24
CA TYR A 150 10.90 -16.09 -8.49
C TYR A 150 11.24 -15.00 -9.51
N TYR A 151 10.42 -14.85 -10.54
CA TYR A 151 10.57 -13.77 -11.50
C TYR A 151 10.35 -12.39 -10.87
N LEU A 152 9.28 -12.20 -10.08
CA LEU A 152 9.04 -10.96 -9.37
C LEU A 152 10.14 -10.62 -8.35
N ILE A 153 10.67 -11.61 -7.62
CA ILE A 153 11.83 -11.44 -6.74
C ILE A 153 13.00 -10.89 -7.54
N SER A 154 13.29 -11.48 -8.71
CA SER A 154 14.45 -11.09 -9.52
C SER A 154 14.37 -9.64 -10.02
N ILE A 155 13.17 -9.13 -10.31
CA ILE A 155 12.98 -7.75 -10.77
C ILE A 155 13.03 -6.78 -9.59
N TRP A 156 12.36 -7.08 -8.48
CA TRP A 156 12.05 -6.06 -7.46
C TRP A 156 12.92 -6.15 -6.19
N GLU A 157 13.63 -7.25 -5.92
CA GLU A 157 14.40 -7.40 -4.66
C GLU A 157 15.54 -6.39 -4.55
N ASN A 158 16.25 -6.15 -5.65
CA ASN A 158 17.43 -5.28 -5.68
C ASN A 158 17.07 -3.79 -5.55
N HIS A 159 15.79 -3.44 -5.74
CA HIS A 159 15.31 -2.07 -5.70
C HIS A 159 14.61 -1.79 -4.38
N GLU A 160 15.39 -1.38 -3.38
CA GLU A 160 14.88 -1.20 -2.02
C GLU A 160 13.95 0.01 -1.87
N LEU A 161 14.31 1.13 -2.49
CA LEU A 161 13.73 2.44 -2.20
C LEU A 161 12.79 2.96 -3.28
N LEU A 162 13.19 2.82 -4.55
CA LEU A 162 12.49 3.38 -5.71
C LEU A 162 12.36 2.31 -6.81
N PRO A 163 11.26 2.32 -7.58
CA PRO A 163 11.03 1.35 -8.64
C PRO A 163 11.98 1.58 -9.84
N PRO A 164 12.48 0.52 -10.49
CA PRO A 164 13.21 0.65 -11.74
C PRO A 164 12.30 1.03 -12.92
N LYS A 165 12.86 1.73 -13.90
CA LYS A 165 12.25 1.90 -15.23
C LYS A 165 12.45 0.62 -16.05
N LEU A 166 11.36 -0.12 -16.27
CA LEU A 166 11.41 -1.36 -17.03
C LEU A 166 11.61 -1.08 -18.53
N VAL A 167 12.62 -1.71 -19.14
CA VAL A 167 12.91 -1.57 -20.57
C VAL A 167 12.29 -2.72 -21.37
N ALA A 168 12.53 -3.96 -20.93
CA ALA A 168 12.16 -5.16 -21.67
C ALA A 168 10.63 -5.37 -21.73
N PRO A 169 10.05 -5.70 -22.89
CA PRO A 169 8.62 -5.98 -23.04
C PRO A 169 8.12 -7.09 -22.10
N GLU A 170 8.88 -8.18 -21.96
CA GLU A 170 8.53 -9.30 -21.08
C GLU A 170 8.45 -8.89 -19.60
N GLN A 171 9.31 -7.97 -19.16
CA GLN A 171 9.28 -7.40 -17.81
C GLN A 171 8.04 -6.52 -17.64
N LYS A 172 7.70 -5.69 -18.63
CA LYS A 172 6.52 -4.83 -18.62
C LYS A 172 5.23 -5.63 -18.51
N ASP A 173 5.08 -6.69 -19.31
CA ASP A 173 3.89 -7.53 -19.32
C ASP A 173 3.68 -8.22 -17.97
N ARG A 174 4.76 -8.76 -17.40
CA ARG A 174 4.75 -9.43 -16.09
C ARG A 174 4.56 -8.47 -14.92
N ALA A 175 4.98 -7.21 -15.05
CA ALA A 175 4.82 -6.19 -14.03
C ALA A 175 3.38 -5.65 -13.96
N GLN A 176 2.70 -5.51 -15.10
CA GLN A 176 1.34 -4.98 -15.14
C GLN A 176 0.30 -5.95 -14.54
N ASN A 177 0.36 -7.24 -14.89
CA ASN A 177 -0.58 -8.25 -14.42
C ASN A 177 0.11 -9.62 -14.22
N PRO A 178 0.93 -9.79 -13.16
CA PRO A 178 1.77 -10.98 -12.98
C PRO A 178 1.01 -12.31 -12.95
N TRP A 179 -0.22 -12.29 -12.46
CA TRP A 179 -1.04 -13.50 -12.25
C TRP A 179 -1.99 -13.80 -13.42
N MET A 180 -2.01 -12.95 -14.44
CA MET A 180 -2.86 -13.12 -15.61
C MET A 180 -2.03 -13.59 -16.81
N HIS A 181 -2.68 -14.24 -17.77
CA HIS A 181 -2.05 -14.57 -19.05
C HIS A 181 -1.62 -13.27 -19.79
N PRO A 182 -0.48 -13.24 -20.51
CA PRO A 182 0.02 -12.02 -21.16
C PRO A 182 -0.99 -11.27 -22.06
N GLY A 183 -1.87 -12.00 -22.75
CA GLY A 183 -2.94 -11.41 -23.59
C GLY A 183 -4.13 -10.81 -22.83
N PHE A 184 -4.18 -10.92 -21.49
CA PHE A 184 -5.33 -10.51 -20.68
C PHE A 184 -5.74 -9.03 -20.85
N PRO A 185 -4.84 -8.04 -20.84
CA PRO A 185 -5.22 -6.63 -20.98
C PRO A 185 -5.96 -6.36 -22.29
N VAL A 186 -5.43 -6.87 -23.40
CA VAL A 186 -6.00 -6.73 -24.75
C VAL A 186 -7.36 -7.42 -24.82
N GLU A 187 -7.48 -8.62 -24.25
CA GLU A 187 -8.76 -9.32 -24.19
C GLU A 187 -9.83 -8.55 -23.39
N GLN A 188 -9.45 -7.95 -22.26
CA GLN A 188 -10.37 -7.14 -21.45
C GLN A 188 -10.83 -5.90 -22.22
N GLU A 189 -9.93 -5.23 -22.92
CA GLU A 189 -10.24 -4.07 -23.76
C GLU A 189 -11.23 -4.45 -24.88
N ILE A 190 -10.97 -5.55 -25.59
CA ILE A 190 -11.88 -6.06 -26.65
C ILE A 190 -13.25 -6.41 -26.07
N LYS A 191 -13.29 -7.15 -24.95
CA LYS A 191 -14.55 -7.54 -24.28
C LYS A 191 -15.32 -6.31 -23.81
N PHE A 192 -14.61 -5.31 -23.30
CA PHE A 192 -15.21 -4.07 -22.85
C PHE A 192 -15.79 -3.27 -24.00
N LYS A 193 -15.03 -3.10 -25.09
CA LYS A 193 -15.50 -2.46 -26.33
C LYS A 193 -16.76 -3.11 -26.88
N GLN A 194 -16.79 -4.44 -27.00
CA GLN A 194 -17.97 -5.16 -27.48
C GLN A 194 -19.19 -5.00 -26.55
N CYS A 195 -18.97 -5.02 -25.23
CA CYS A 195 -20.02 -4.78 -24.25
C CYS A 195 -20.57 -3.35 -24.36
N TYR A 196 -19.67 -2.40 -24.55
CA TYR A 196 -19.99 -0.98 -24.68
C TYR A 196 -20.74 -0.67 -25.98
N GLU A 197 -20.33 -1.22 -27.12
CA GLU A 197 -21.05 -1.09 -28.40
C GLU A 197 -22.48 -1.65 -28.31
N LYS A 198 -22.66 -2.79 -27.62
CA LYS A 198 -24.00 -3.34 -27.33
C LYS A 198 -24.80 -2.42 -26.42
N TYR A 199 -24.16 -1.77 -25.46
CA TYR A 199 -24.83 -0.76 -24.64
C TYR A 199 -25.30 0.41 -25.50
N VAL A 200 -24.42 1.01 -26.30
CA VAL A 200 -24.77 2.15 -27.18
C VAL A 200 -25.93 1.79 -28.11
N ALA A 201 -25.94 0.59 -28.69
CA ALA A 201 -27.00 0.13 -29.58
C ALA A 201 -28.37 -0.04 -28.88
N ASN A 202 -28.39 -0.39 -27.58
CA ASN A 202 -29.60 -0.64 -26.81
C ASN A 202 -29.94 0.50 -25.84
N CYS A 203 -29.18 1.59 -25.87
CA CYS A 203 -29.30 2.65 -24.89
C CYS A 203 -30.54 3.50 -25.15
N VAL A 204 -31.45 3.54 -24.17
CA VAL A 204 -32.66 4.38 -24.21
C VAL A 204 -32.39 5.79 -23.69
N ARG A 205 -31.40 5.95 -22.82
CA ARG A 205 -31.05 7.22 -22.16
C ARG A 205 -29.53 7.40 -22.16
N PRO A 206 -28.95 8.01 -23.21
CA PRO A 206 -27.53 8.28 -23.25
C PRO A 206 -27.15 9.37 -22.23
N GLN A 207 -25.87 9.46 -21.91
CA GLN A 207 -25.32 10.60 -21.16
C GLN A 207 -25.62 11.90 -21.91
N VAL A 208 -26.05 12.93 -21.17
CA VAL A 208 -26.30 14.27 -21.70
C VAL A 208 -25.35 15.23 -21.02
N SER A 209 -24.49 15.87 -21.82
CA SER A 209 -23.61 16.95 -21.38
C SER A 209 -23.77 18.20 -22.26
N ALA A 210 -23.57 19.37 -21.66
CA ALA A 210 -23.60 20.66 -22.34
C ALA A 210 -22.27 21.38 -22.13
N THR A 211 -21.69 21.94 -23.19
CA THR A 211 -20.46 22.73 -23.06
C THR A 211 -20.76 24.07 -22.38
N VAL A 212 -19.96 24.40 -21.37
CA VAL A 212 -20.08 25.62 -20.58
C VAL A 212 -18.90 26.55 -20.87
N PRO A 213 -19.09 27.87 -20.95
CA PRO A 213 -17.98 28.82 -21.05
C PRO A 213 -17.05 28.71 -19.84
N LYS A 214 -15.73 28.76 -20.07
CA LYS A 214 -14.70 28.69 -19.02
C LYS A 214 -14.98 29.63 -17.84
N MET A 215 -15.41 30.86 -18.12
CA MET A 215 -15.71 31.86 -17.08
C MET A 215 -16.89 31.45 -16.18
N THR A 216 -17.92 30.83 -16.76
CA THR A 216 -19.07 30.30 -16.00
C THR A 216 -18.66 29.10 -15.17
N ALA A 217 -17.87 28.19 -15.75
CA ALA A 217 -17.35 27.02 -15.04
C ALA A 217 -16.47 27.42 -13.84
N LEU A 218 -15.56 28.38 -14.04
CA LEU A 218 -14.70 28.93 -12.99
C LEU A 218 -15.48 29.62 -11.88
N ARG A 219 -16.58 30.31 -12.20
CA ARG A 219 -17.36 31.05 -11.22
C ARG A 219 -18.23 30.15 -10.32
N TRP A 220 -18.78 29.07 -10.87
CA TRP A 220 -19.82 28.28 -10.20
C TRP A 220 -19.37 26.88 -9.79
N TYR A 221 -18.48 26.23 -10.54
CA TYR A 221 -18.20 24.80 -10.32
C TYR A 221 -16.77 24.52 -9.89
N LEU A 222 -15.78 25.24 -10.43
CA LEU A 222 -14.39 25.05 -10.04
C LEU A 222 -14.07 25.84 -8.77
N PRO A 223 -13.39 25.24 -7.79
CA PRO A 223 -12.81 25.97 -6.68
C PRO A 223 -11.88 27.09 -7.16
N GLN A 224 -11.93 28.22 -6.47
CA GLN A 224 -11.03 29.35 -6.70
C GLN A 224 -10.10 29.51 -5.51
N SER A 225 -8.81 29.73 -5.78
CA SER A 225 -7.92 30.28 -4.77
C SER A 225 -8.20 31.76 -4.63
N GLU A 226 -8.49 32.22 -3.40
CA GLU A 226 -8.71 33.64 -3.12
C GLU A 226 -7.45 34.48 -3.40
N SER A 227 -6.25 33.90 -3.25
CA SER A 227 -5.00 34.59 -3.51
C SER A 227 -3.84 33.64 -3.84
N ASP A 228 -2.74 34.24 -4.29
CA ASP A 228 -1.50 33.55 -4.62
C ASP A 228 -0.85 32.93 -3.38
N LEU A 229 -0.16 31.82 -3.60
CA LEU A 229 0.55 31.08 -2.57
C LEU A 229 2.05 31.30 -2.70
N THR A 230 2.69 31.69 -1.61
CA THR A 230 4.14 31.72 -1.52
C THR A 230 4.67 30.32 -1.23
N VAL A 231 5.62 29.84 -2.02
CA VAL A 231 6.23 28.51 -1.91
C VAL A 231 7.74 28.62 -1.71
N LEU A 232 8.25 28.04 -0.63
CA LEU A 232 9.66 27.92 -0.34
C LEU A 232 10.20 26.59 -0.87
N LEU A 233 11.07 26.66 -1.88
CA LEU A 233 11.68 25.50 -2.55
C LEU A 233 13.21 25.60 -2.50
N GLY A 234 13.88 24.47 -2.37
CA GLY A 234 15.33 24.41 -2.39
C GLY A 234 15.92 23.51 -1.31
N PRO A 235 17.25 23.40 -1.24
CA PRO A 235 17.94 22.73 -0.14
C PRO A 235 17.54 23.37 1.19
N TYR A 236 17.44 22.57 2.26
CA TYR A 236 17.00 23.02 3.59
C TYR A 236 17.70 24.30 4.09
N ASN A 237 19.01 24.44 3.83
CA ASN A 237 19.81 25.58 4.28
C ASN A 237 19.72 26.82 3.37
N ASN A 238 19.11 26.71 2.19
CA ASN A 238 19.10 27.78 1.17
C ASN A 238 17.84 27.70 0.29
N GLN A 239 16.67 27.78 0.93
CA GLN A 239 15.39 27.80 0.21
C GLN A 239 15.15 29.17 -0.43
N LYS A 240 14.68 29.16 -1.67
CA LYS A 240 14.23 30.33 -2.43
C LYS A 240 12.72 30.44 -2.38
N GLU A 241 12.23 31.67 -2.46
CA GLU A 241 10.81 31.99 -2.49
C GLU A 241 10.30 32.05 -3.94
N TYR A 242 9.14 31.44 -4.17
CA TYR A 242 8.42 31.45 -5.44
C TYR A 242 6.95 31.79 -5.18
N THR A 243 6.34 32.59 -6.03
CA THR A 243 4.90 32.88 -5.97
C THR A 243 4.16 32.05 -7.00
N LEU A 244 3.14 31.31 -6.56
CA LEU A 244 2.36 30.42 -7.41
C LEU A 244 0.88 30.82 -7.36
N SER A 245 0.34 31.17 -8.52
CA SER A 245 -1.09 31.42 -8.70
C SER A 245 -1.81 30.17 -9.21
N GLN A 246 -3.13 30.10 -9.01
CA GLN A 246 -3.92 28.96 -9.46
C GLN A 246 -3.74 28.71 -10.96
N GLY A 247 -3.50 27.45 -11.30
CA GLY A 247 -3.27 27.02 -12.68
C GLY A 247 -1.82 27.15 -13.15
N LYS A 248 -0.96 27.85 -12.40
CA LYS A 248 0.47 27.93 -12.68
C LYS A 248 1.23 26.76 -12.09
N ASN A 249 2.43 26.55 -12.64
CA ASN A 249 3.28 25.42 -12.34
C ASN A 249 4.75 25.86 -12.25
N ILE A 250 5.55 25.05 -11.57
CA ILE A 250 7.00 25.18 -11.43
C ILE A 250 7.61 23.84 -11.89
N PRO A 251 8.48 23.83 -12.91
CA PRO A 251 9.18 22.62 -13.33
C PRO A 251 10.22 22.20 -12.30
N LEU A 252 10.30 20.89 -12.02
CA LEU A 252 11.28 20.31 -11.11
C LEU A 252 12.26 19.40 -11.89
N GLY A 253 13.56 19.58 -11.64
CA GLY A 253 14.62 18.70 -12.17
C GLY A 253 14.89 17.50 -11.26
N GLU A 254 15.87 16.66 -11.60
CA GLU A 254 16.25 15.44 -10.87
C GLU A 254 16.43 15.63 -9.36
N ASN A 255 17.06 16.74 -8.95
CA ASN A 255 17.27 17.06 -7.54
C ASN A 255 16.00 17.58 -6.83
N ALA A 256 14.85 17.50 -7.51
CA ALA A 256 13.58 18.11 -7.16
C ALA A 256 13.67 19.64 -6.95
N LEU A 257 14.68 20.28 -7.55
CA LEU A 257 14.86 21.72 -7.51
C LEU A 257 14.16 22.38 -8.71
N PRO A 258 13.65 23.61 -8.54
CA PRO A 258 13.12 24.38 -9.65
C PRO A 258 14.16 24.53 -10.77
N VAL A 259 13.76 24.22 -12.01
CA VAL A 259 14.60 24.45 -13.19
C VAL A 259 14.42 25.91 -13.62
N GLU A 260 15.47 26.72 -13.53
CA GLU A 260 15.44 28.09 -14.02
C GLU A 260 15.47 28.10 -15.57
N GLU A 261 14.69 28.97 -16.21
CA GLU A 261 14.56 29.04 -17.68
C GLU A 261 15.89 29.26 -18.42
N ASN A 262 16.90 29.80 -17.74
CA ASN A 262 18.22 30.11 -18.29
C ASN A 262 19.24 28.97 -18.18
N ASP A 263 18.94 27.91 -17.43
CA ASP A 263 19.81 26.74 -17.37
C ASP A 263 19.55 25.87 -18.60
N ASN A 264 20.32 26.14 -19.66
CA ASN A 264 20.48 25.32 -20.86
C ASN A 264 21.08 23.93 -20.58
N THR A 265 21.11 23.50 -19.31
CA THR A 265 21.50 22.15 -18.95
C THR A 265 20.39 21.21 -19.41
N ASP A 266 20.78 20.18 -20.15
CA ASP A 266 19.90 19.15 -20.68
C ASP A 266 19.38 18.21 -19.56
N GLY A 267 19.23 18.75 -18.35
CA GLY A 267 18.79 18.02 -17.17
C GLY A 267 17.38 17.49 -17.40
N GLN A 268 17.20 16.19 -17.15
CA GLN A 268 15.93 15.53 -17.33
C GLN A 268 14.93 16.11 -16.32
N ARG A 269 13.75 16.54 -16.82
CA ARG A 269 12.68 16.98 -15.93
C ARG A 269 12.06 15.76 -15.28
N THR A 270 12.01 15.76 -13.96
CA THR A 270 11.51 14.63 -13.17
C THR A 270 10.24 14.99 -12.42
N GLY A 271 9.75 16.23 -12.50
CA GLY A 271 8.49 16.58 -11.86
C GLY A 271 7.94 17.97 -12.17
N TRP A 272 6.76 18.22 -11.62
CA TRP A 272 6.07 19.50 -11.65
C TRP A 272 5.43 19.78 -10.29
N LEU A 273 5.44 21.03 -9.86
CA LEU A 273 4.65 21.52 -8.74
C LEU A 273 3.63 22.52 -9.27
N LEU A 274 2.34 22.32 -9.01
CA LEU A 274 1.29 23.21 -9.52
C LEU A 274 0.22 23.50 -8.48
N ASP A 275 -0.44 24.65 -8.60
CA ASP A 275 -1.58 25.02 -7.75
C ASP A 275 -2.90 24.68 -8.46
N VAL A 276 -3.66 23.77 -7.87
CA VAL A 276 -4.96 23.31 -8.38
C VAL A 276 -6.09 24.30 -8.03
N GLY A 277 -5.88 25.13 -7.02
CA GLY A 277 -6.83 26.13 -6.51
C GLY A 277 -7.89 25.61 -5.53
N GLY A 278 -7.69 24.42 -4.96
CA GLY A 278 -8.56 23.86 -3.94
C GLY A 278 -8.02 22.55 -3.36
N ILE A 279 -8.75 21.95 -2.43
CA ILE A 279 -8.35 20.72 -1.75
C ILE A 279 -8.72 19.51 -2.59
N VAL A 280 -7.74 18.72 -3.01
CA VAL A 280 -7.98 17.49 -3.77
C VAL A 280 -8.32 16.35 -2.79
N LEU A 281 -9.53 15.80 -2.88
CA LEU A 281 -9.98 14.69 -2.02
C LEU A 281 -9.74 13.31 -2.65
N SER A 282 -9.69 13.25 -3.98
CA SER A 282 -9.47 12.01 -4.72
C SER A 282 -8.83 12.34 -6.07
N MET A 283 -7.86 11.54 -6.51
CA MET A 283 -7.18 11.69 -7.78
C MET A 283 -6.95 10.34 -8.45
N GLY A 284 -6.84 10.33 -9.78
CA GLY A 284 -6.55 9.12 -10.53
C GLY A 284 -6.15 9.39 -11.96
N TRP A 285 -5.11 8.69 -12.41
CA TRP A 285 -4.65 8.71 -13.79
C TRP A 285 -5.60 7.89 -14.67
N ALA A 286 -5.91 8.41 -15.85
CA ALA A 286 -6.75 7.70 -16.80
C ALA A 286 -6.00 6.49 -17.38
N PRO A 287 -6.62 5.30 -17.42
CA PRO A 287 -6.06 4.18 -18.15
C PRO A 287 -6.08 4.49 -19.64
N THR A 288 -4.95 4.33 -20.32
CA THR A 288 -4.80 4.63 -21.74
C THR A 288 -3.93 3.60 -22.45
N THR A 289 -4.37 3.17 -23.63
CA THR A 289 -3.59 2.35 -24.55
C THR A 289 -3.15 3.28 -25.69
N ASN A 290 -1.86 3.63 -25.76
CA ASN A 290 -1.23 4.40 -26.86
C ASN A 290 -1.37 5.94 -26.85
N ASN A 291 -1.79 6.57 -25.75
CA ASN A 291 -1.73 8.03 -25.66
C ASN A 291 -0.37 8.48 -25.08
N MET A 292 0.38 9.26 -25.86
CA MET A 292 1.63 9.87 -25.39
C MET A 292 1.39 10.74 -24.15
N HIS A 293 0.32 11.53 -24.15
CA HIS A 293 0.03 12.42 -23.03
C HIS A 293 -0.89 11.74 -22.01
N GLN A 294 -0.53 11.86 -20.74
CA GLN A 294 -1.27 11.26 -19.65
C GLN A 294 -2.34 12.22 -19.14
N LEU A 295 -3.49 11.69 -18.73
CA LEU A 295 -4.58 12.47 -18.17
C LEU A 295 -4.73 12.16 -16.68
N LEU A 296 -4.75 13.20 -15.85
CA LEU A 296 -4.96 13.11 -14.41
C LEU A 296 -6.29 13.76 -14.06
N ALA A 297 -7.23 12.97 -13.54
CA ALA A 297 -8.47 13.50 -12.98
C ALA A 297 -8.28 13.83 -11.49
N MET A 298 -8.95 14.89 -11.03
CA MET A 298 -8.94 15.36 -9.63
C MET A 298 -10.33 15.80 -9.18
N ALA A 299 -10.83 15.23 -8.09
CA ALA A 299 -11.99 15.71 -7.35
C ALA A 299 -11.52 16.81 -6.38
N VAL A 300 -11.90 18.04 -6.66
CA VAL A 300 -11.40 19.23 -5.95
C VAL A 300 -12.55 19.95 -5.25
N VAL A 301 -12.36 20.29 -3.98
CA VAL A 301 -13.32 21.07 -3.19
C VAL A 301 -12.72 22.42 -2.75
N PRO A 302 -13.53 23.46 -2.52
CA PRO A 302 -13.05 24.73 -2.00
C PRO A 302 -12.40 24.60 -0.61
N PHE A 303 -11.44 25.47 -0.30
CA PHE A 303 -10.80 25.52 1.02
C PHE A 303 -11.80 25.79 2.15
N SER A 304 -12.82 26.60 1.87
CA SER A 304 -13.91 26.93 2.80
C SER A 304 -14.71 25.70 3.28
N ASP A 305 -14.75 24.62 2.50
CA ASP A 305 -15.47 23.41 2.91
C ASP A 305 -14.82 22.70 4.11
N GLN A 306 -13.53 22.97 4.38
CA GLN A 306 -12.77 22.39 5.49
C GLN A 306 -12.08 23.44 6.37
N ALA A 307 -12.49 24.71 6.24
CA ALA A 307 -12.04 25.76 7.12
C ALA A 307 -12.69 25.64 8.51
N TYR A 308 -11.99 26.14 9.51
CA TYR A 308 -12.53 26.26 10.86
C TYR A 308 -13.33 27.56 10.97
N TYR A 309 -14.57 27.45 11.42
CA TYR A 309 -15.46 28.59 11.65
C TYR A 309 -15.82 28.64 13.14
N GLU A 310 -15.66 29.81 13.77
CA GLU A 310 -16.01 29.97 15.19
C GLU A 310 -17.51 29.92 15.40
N THR A 311 -18.28 30.45 14.45
CA THR A 311 -19.74 30.43 14.46
C THR A 311 -20.28 29.60 13.30
N PRO A 312 -21.38 28.83 13.48
CA PRO A 312 -22.02 28.08 12.39
C PRO A 312 -22.54 28.95 11.24
N GLU A 313 -22.78 30.24 11.49
CA GLU A 313 -23.31 31.20 10.52
C GLU A 313 -22.28 31.64 9.48
N GLU A 314 -20.98 31.61 9.83
CA GLU A 314 -19.87 31.89 8.92
C GLU A 314 -19.57 30.71 7.98
N ALA A 315 -20.03 29.51 8.33
CA ALA A 315 -19.79 28.31 7.54
C ALA A 315 -20.58 28.34 6.21
N PRO A 316 -20.03 27.75 5.13
CA PRO A 316 -20.70 27.71 3.84
C PRO A 316 -22.06 27.04 3.92
N THR A 317 -23.10 27.75 3.46
CA THR A 317 -24.47 27.23 3.40
C THR A 317 -24.57 25.97 2.54
N GLU A 318 -25.52 25.08 2.85
CA GLU A 318 -25.77 23.86 2.06
C GLU A 318 -26.03 24.16 0.58
N THR A 319 -26.61 25.32 0.25
CA THR A 319 -26.78 25.78 -1.13
C THR A 319 -25.46 25.97 -1.88
N SER A 320 -24.40 26.43 -1.20
CA SER A 320 -23.08 26.61 -1.80
C SER A 320 -22.34 25.29 -2.09
N LYS A 321 -22.74 24.21 -1.40
CA LYS A 321 -22.15 22.87 -1.53
C LYS A 321 -22.80 22.02 -2.61
N LYS A 322 -23.84 22.52 -3.29
CA LYS A 322 -24.56 21.79 -4.35
C LYS A 322 -23.74 21.59 -5.63
N GLN A 323 -22.84 22.52 -5.94
CA GLN A 323 -22.04 22.48 -7.16
C GLN A 323 -20.76 21.69 -6.92
N GLY A 324 -20.34 20.89 -7.89
CA GLY A 324 -19.12 20.11 -7.82
C GLY A 324 -18.43 20.05 -9.18
N SER A 325 -17.14 19.76 -9.17
CA SER A 325 -16.40 19.51 -10.40
C SER A 325 -15.28 18.48 -10.24
N VAL A 326 -15.04 17.73 -11.32
CA VAL A 326 -13.82 16.95 -11.49
C VAL A 326 -12.97 17.63 -12.55
N GLN A 327 -11.77 18.07 -12.17
CA GLN A 327 -10.79 18.66 -13.07
C GLN A 327 -10.00 17.56 -13.79
N ILE A 328 -9.73 17.74 -15.08
CA ILE A 328 -8.91 16.83 -15.89
C ILE A 328 -7.73 17.60 -16.45
N TRP A 329 -6.54 17.18 -16.04
CA TRP A 329 -5.27 17.77 -16.40
C TRP A 329 -4.52 16.90 -17.40
N ARG A 330 -3.95 17.53 -18.42
CA ARG A 330 -3.03 16.87 -19.36
C ARG A 330 -1.63 17.03 -18.83
N ILE A 331 -0.94 15.91 -18.66
CA ILE A 331 0.45 15.82 -18.27
C ILE A 331 1.23 15.36 -19.51
N PRO A 332 1.99 16.26 -20.15
CA PRO A 332 2.74 15.90 -21.33
C PRO A 332 3.89 14.96 -21.02
N ALA A 333 4.19 14.07 -21.96
CA ALA A 333 5.27 13.10 -21.89
C ALA A 333 6.14 13.21 -23.13
N ASP A 334 7.44 13.02 -22.93
CA ASP A 334 8.44 12.91 -23.99
C ASP A 334 9.09 11.53 -23.91
N THR A 335 9.81 11.15 -24.96
CA THR A 335 10.63 9.93 -24.99
C THR A 335 12.09 10.33 -24.83
N ASP A 336 12.79 9.70 -23.89
CA ASP A 336 14.22 9.93 -23.69
C ASP A 336 15.09 9.25 -24.77
N ALA A 337 16.40 9.45 -24.68
CA ALA A 337 17.36 8.89 -25.64
C ALA A 337 17.38 7.33 -25.64
N GLN A 338 16.92 6.71 -24.56
CA GLN A 338 16.86 5.27 -24.34
C GLN A 338 15.50 4.68 -24.77
N GLY A 339 14.56 5.51 -25.26
CA GLY A 339 13.23 5.07 -25.65
C GLY A 339 12.25 4.88 -24.49
N LEU A 340 12.62 5.32 -23.27
CA LEU A 340 11.75 5.32 -22.10
C LEU A 340 10.95 6.63 -22.02
N MET A 341 9.77 6.55 -21.40
CA MET A 341 8.91 7.72 -21.25
C MET A 341 9.36 8.56 -20.06
N CYS A 342 9.48 9.86 -20.26
CA CYS A 342 9.83 10.85 -19.24
C CYS A 342 8.88 12.05 -19.30
N LEU A 343 8.87 12.86 -18.24
CA LEU A 343 8.02 14.05 -18.19
C LEU A 343 8.55 15.09 -19.17
N ALA A 344 7.66 15.63 -19.99
CA ALA A 344 8.04 16.54 -21.06
C ALA A 344 8.47 17.93 -20.56
N LYS A 345 9.09 18.71 -21.46
CA LYS A 345 9.37 20.14 -21.22
C LYS A 345 8.13 21.04 -21.34
N SER A 346 7.05 20.57 -21.94
CA SER A 346 5.78 21.32 -21.99
C SER A 346 5.03 21.24 -20.66
N GLU A 347 4.41 22.36 -20.27
CA GLU A 347 3.72 22.49 -18.98
C GLU A 347 2.43 21.63 -18.87
N PRO A 348 2.11 21.11 -17.69
CA PRO A 348 0.81 20.56 -17.36
C PRO A 348 -0.30 21.60 -17.53
N THR A 349 -1.43 21.20 -18.13
CA THR A 349 -2.54 22.13 -18.42
C THR A 349 -3.89 21.54 -18.04
N LEU A 350 -4.78 22.39 -17.52
CA LEU A 350 -6.18 22.05 -17.32
C LEU A 350 -6.89 21.99 -18.68
N VAL A 351 -7.20 20.78 -19.13
CA VAL A 351 -7.77 20.54 -20.47
C VAL A 351 -9.27 20.30 -20.45
N SER A 352 -9.82 19.84 -19.33
CA SER A 352 -11.26 19.64 -19.19
C SER A 352 -11.72 19.76 -17.75
N ALA A 353 -13.00 20.09 -17.54
CA ALA A 353 -13.65 19.94 -16.25
C ALA A 353 -15.06 19.40 -16.43
N LEU A 354 -15.41 18.40 -15.61
CA LEU A 354 -16.73 17.80 -15.54
C LEU A 354 -17.49 18.48 -14.39
N CYS A 355 -18.41 19.37 -14.74
CA CYS A 355 -19.20 20.18 -13.81
C CYS A 355 -20.56 19.53 -13.56
N PHE A 356 -21.05 19.53 -12.32
CA PHE A 356 -22.35 18.96 -11.98
C PHE A 356 -22.95 19.57 -10.71
N GLU A 357 -24.26 19.36 -10.51
CA GLU A 357 -25.01 19.81 -9.33
C GLU A 357 -25.32 18.66 -8.34
N TRP A 358 -24.45 17.66 -8.29
CA TRP A 358 -24.60 16.47 -7.44
C TRP A 358 -23.98 16.62 -6.05
N GLY A 359 -23.64 17.86 -5.67
CA GLY A 359 -22.85 18.15 -4.49
C GLY A 359 -21.34 18.04 -4.72
N ARG A 360 -20.57 18.12 -3.62
CA ARG A 360 -19.11 18.02 -3.69
C ARG A 360 -18.68 16.59 -4.02
N PRO A 361 -17.70 16.40 -4.93
CA PRO A 361 -17.17 15.08 -5.19
C PRO A 361 -16.30 14.62 -4.02
N LEU A 362 -16.64 13.48 -3.44
CA LEU A 362 -15.94 12.92 -2.29
C LEU A 362 -14.89 11.88 -2.71
N ARG A 363 -15.23 11.04 -3.69
CA ARG A 363 -14.36 9.96 -4.19
C ARG A 363 -14.60 9.74 -5.67
N MET A 364 -13.56 9.41 -6.41
CA MET A 364 -13.69 8.99 -7.81
C MET A 364 -12.71 7.87 -8.15
N LEU A 365 -13.08 7.00 -9.09
CA LEU A 365 -12.21 5.97 -9.62
C LEU A 365 -12.47 5.76 -11.11
N TRP A 366 -11.41 5.74 -11.90
CA TRP A 366 -11.47 5.27 -13.28
C TRP A 366 -11.80 3.79 -13.32
N CYS A 367 -12.59 3.39 -14.31
CA CYS A 367 -12.69 1.98 -14.69
C CYS A 367 -11.28 1.48 -15.05
N PRO A 368 -10.78 0.37 -14.51
CA PRO A 368 -9.38 -0.03 -14.67
C PRO A 368 -9.01 -0.42 -16.11
N VAL A 369 -9.99 -0.61 -16.98
CA VAL A 369 -9.78 -0.95 -18.40
C VAL A 369 -10.09 0.28 -19.26
N PRO A 370 -9.20 0.67 -20.18
CA PRO A 370 -9.44 1.80 -21.08
C PRO A 370 -10.63 1.54 -22.02
N LEU A 371 -11.34 2.59 -22.42
CA LEU A 371 -12.43 2.52 -23.40
C LEU A 371 -12.02 3.22 -24.70
N THR A 372 -11.38 2.50 -25.60
CA THR A 372 -10.87 3.01 -26.90
C THR A 372 -11.92 2.94 -28.01
N VAL A 373 -13.14 3.39 -27.70
CA VAL A 373 -14.24 3.48 -28.68
C VAL A 373 -14.45 4.95 -29.04
N GLU A 374 -14.32 5.29 -30.32
CA GLU A 374 -14.39 6.68 -30.80
C GLU A 374 -13.34 7.57 -30.11
N ASP A 375 -13.72 8.81 -29.75
CA ASP A 375 -12.90 9.78 -29.03
C ASP A 375 -13.10 9.67 -27.50
N ARG A 376 -13.19 8.45 -26.94
CA ARG A 376 -13.41 8.24 -25.49
C ARG A 376 -12.13 7.78 -24.80
N VAL A 377 -11.97 8.19 -23.54
CA VAL A 377 -10.83 7.80 -22.69
C VAL A 377 -11.20 6.58 -21.86
N GLY A 378 -12.33 6.66 -21.18
CA GLY A 378 -12.71 5.69 -20.16
C GLY A 378 -14.00 6.07 -19.46
N LEU A 379 -14.45 5.18 -18.58
CA LEU A 379 -15.54 5.46 -17.65
C LEU A 379 -14.97 5.95 -16.31
N LEU A 380 -15.53 7.02 -15.80
CA LEU A 380 -15.18 7.57 -14.48
C LEU A 380 -16.39 7.45 -13.56
N ALA A 381 -16.23 6.78 -12.43
CA ALA A 381 -17.25 6.74 -11.38
C ALA A 381 -16.93 7.81 -10.32
N VAL A 382 -17.95 8.54 -9.88
CA VAL A 382 -17.85 9.65 -8.91
C VAL A 382 -18.92 9.47 -7.83
N LEU A 383 -18.51 9.57 -6.56
CA LEU A 383 -19.38 9.67 -5.40
C LEU A 383 -19.57 11.14 -5.05
N GLY A 384 -20.82 11.61 -5.11
CA GLY A 384 -21.21 12.96 -4.67
C GLY A 384 -21.56 13.00 -3.18
N SER A 385 -21.61 14.21 -2.62
CA SER A 385 -22.06 14.44 -1.24
C SER A 385 -23.55 14.16 -1.02
N ASP A 386 -24.30 13.88 -2.10
CA ASP A 386 -25.69 13.42 -2.05
C ASP A 386 -25.83 11.91 -1.80
N GLY A 387 -24.73 11.20 -1.52
CA GLY A 387 -24.74 9.78 -1.17
C GLY A 387 -24.99 8.85 -2.36
N LYS A 388 -24.79 9.32 -3.60
CA LYS A 388 -25.03 8.55 -4.82
C LYS A 388 -23.78 8.45 -5.68
N ILE A 389 -23.60 7.30 -6.31
CA ILE A 389 -22.50 7.07 -7.25
C ILE A 389 -23.01 7.25 -8.66
N ARG A 390 -22.29 8.02 -9.47
CA ARG A 390 -22.61 8.24 -10.87
C ARG A 390 -21.44 7.85 -11.75
N VAL A 391 -21.73 7.15 -12.83
CA VAL A 391 -20.75 6.79 -13.85
C VAL A 391 -20.88 7.78 -14.99
N ILE A 392 -19.74 8.27 -15.49
CA ILE A 392 -19.66 9.28 -16.54
C ILE A 392 -18.71 8.76 -17.63
N GLU A 393 -19.08 8.98 -18.88
CA GLU A 393 -18.24 8.78 -20.04
C GLU A 393 -17.35 10.01 -20.22
N VAL A 394 -16.04 9.80 -20.22
CA VAL A 394 -15.07 10.88 -20.42
C VAL A 394 -14.51 10.84 -21.83
N LYS A 395 -14.67 11.95 -22.55
CA LYS A 395 -14.16 12.12 -23.91
C LYS A 395 -12.70 12.56 -23.90
N GLN A 396 -11.97 12.19 -24.93
CA GLN A 396 -10.61 12.63 -25.18
C GLN A 396 -10.65 14.15 -25.43
N PRO A 397 -9.94 14.97 -24.64
CA PRO A 397 -9.91 16.40 -24.87
C PRO A 397 -9.16 16.69 -26.19
N PRO A 398 -9.61 17.69 -26.97
CA PRO A 398 -9.00 18.01 -28.26
C PRO A 398 -7.50 18.33 -28.12
N MET A 399 -6.68 17.88 -29.07
CA MET A 399 -5.24 18.15 -29.04
C MET A 399 -4.89 19.59 -29.38
N LYS A 400 -5.71 20.28 -30.19
CA LYS A 400 -5.49 21.67 -30.63
C LYS A 400 -6.51 22.61 -30.00
N GLY A 401 -6.05 23.55 -29.17
CA GLY A 401 -6.86 24.63 -28.59
C GLY A 401 -6.47 24.91 -27.14
N ASP A 402 -6.02 26.14 -26.86
CA ASP A 402 -5.64 26.62 -25.52
C ASP A 402 -6.84 26.77 -24.55
N LYS A 403 -8.06 26.65 -25.08
CA LYS A 403 -9.30 26.82 -24.33
C LYS A 403 -9.81 25.42 -23.98
N GLY A 404 -9.42 24.92 -22.80
CA GLY A 404 -9.93 23.65 -22.26
C GLY A 404 -11.45 23.54 -22.35
N VAL A 405 -11.96 22.30 -22.37
CA VAL A 405 -13.37 21.97 -22.58
C VAL A 405 -14.07 21.81 -21.24
N PHE A 406 -15.03 22.67 -20.92
CA PHE A 406 -15.80 22.59 -19.68
C PHE A 406 -17.18 22.04 -20.02
N GLU A 407 -17.57 20.93 -19.41
CA GLU A 407 -18.86 20.28 -19.67
C GLU A 407 -19.68 20.19 -18.39
N GLU A 408 -20.92 20.65 -18.45
CA GLU A 408 -21.93 20.37 -17.43
C GLU A 408 -22.61 19.04 -17.73
N ILE A 409 -22.51 18.09 -16.79
CA ILE A 409 -23.14 16.78 -16.90
C ILE A 409 -24.56 16.86 -16.33
N GLN A 410 -25.53 16.93 -17.24
CA GLN A 410 -26.96 17.02 -16.89
C GLN A 410 -27.55 15.64 -16.56
N ALA A 411 -27.17 14.63 -17.35
CA ALA A 411 -27.57 13.24 -17.12
C ALA A 411 -26.34 12.33 -17.20
N PRO A 412 -25.97 11.63 -16.10
CA PRO A 412 -24.86 10.69 -16.11
C PRO A 412 -25.22 9.41 -16.90
N LEU A 413 -24.21 8.61 -17.19
CA LEU A 413 -24.36 7.32 -17.84
C LEU A 413 -25.20 6.32 -17.03
N ALA A 414 -24.93 6.27 -15.73
CA ALA A 414 -25.64 5.46 -14.76
C ALA A 414 -25.60 6.14 -13.39
N THR A 415 -26.68 5.97 -12.62
CA THR A 415 -26.78 6.43 -11.23
C THR A 415 -27.07 5.22 -10.35
N LEU A 416 -26.17 4.93 -9.42
CA LEU A 416 -26.28 3.85 -8.45
C LEU A 416 -26.84 4.44 -7.15
N GLU A 417 -28.12 4.16 -6.88
CA GLU A 417 -28.85 4.61 -5.69
C GLU A 417 -29.89 3.57 -5.26
N ILE A 418 -30.03 3.37 -3.94
CA ILE A 418 -31.11 2.54 -3.40
C ILE A 418 -32.35 3.43 -3.29
N LYS A 419 -33.34 3.24 -4.16
CA LYS A 419 -34.52 4.12 -4.23
C LYS A 419 -35.54 3.90 -3.12
N ASP A 420 -35.63 2.66 -2.63
CA ASP A 420 -36.70 2.23 -1.75
C ASP A 420 -36.40 2.47 -0.26
N GLU A 421 -35.18 2.92 0.08
CA GLU A 421 -34.72 3.11 1.46
C GLU A 421 -34.17 4.53 1.67
N TYR A 422 -34.86 5.33 2.48
CA TYR A 422 -34.62 6.77 2.63
C TYR A 422 -33.38 7.15 3.47
N SER A 423 -32.66 6.18 4.03
CA SER A 423 -31.55 6.42 4.98
C SER A 423 -30.25 5.73 4.61
N VAL A 424 -30.18 5.09 3.43
CA VAL A 424 -29.01 4.30 3.03
C VAL A 424 -28.30 5.00 1.87
N GLU A 425 -27.14 5.55 2.18
CA GLU A 425 -26.30 6.28 1.24
C GLU A 425 -25.12 5.41 0.82
N ALA A 426 -24.62 5.61 -0.39
CA ALA A 426 -23.35 5.07 -0.83
C ALA A 426 -22.19 5.86 -0.20
N THR A 427 -21.15 5.15 0.22
CA THR A 427 -20.09 5.72 1.06
C THR A 427 -18.71 5.59 0.47
N CYS A 428 -18.49 4.46 -0.21
CA CYS A 428 -17.26 4.12 -0.89
C CYS A 428 -17.60 3.09 -1.97
N PHE A 429 -16.72 2.93 -2.95
CA PHE A 429 -16.91 1.96 -4.01
C PHE A 429 -15.60 1.53 -4.64
N ALA A 430 -15.61 0.36 -5.29
CA ALA A 430 -14.50 -0.19 -6.04
C ALA A 430 -15.00 -0.88 -7.32
N TRP A 431 -14.26 -0.74 -8.41
CA TRP A 431 -14.52 -1.46 -9.64
C TRP A 431 -14.20 -2.94 -9.45
N VAL A 432 -15.16 -3.81 -9.72
CA VAL A 432 -14.99 -5.28 -9.67
C VAL A 432 -14.61 -5.81 -11.05
N ASN A 433 -15.08 -5.17 -12.11
CA ASN A 433 -14.68 -5.39 -13.50
C ASN A 433 -15.10 -4.18 -14.33
N THR A 434 -15.24 -4.32 -15.65
CA THR A 434 -15.61 -3.22 -16.55
C THR A 434 -17.08 -2.78 -16.50
N ASN A 435 -17.98 -3.59 -15.94
CA ASN A 435 -19.42 -3.33 -15.89
C ASN A 435 -20.00 -3.44 -14.46
N ARG A 436 -19.18 -3.79 -13.46
CA ARG A 436 -19.63 -4.05 -12.09
C ARG A 436 -18.84 -3.24 -11.09
N ILE A 437 -19.56 -2.68 -10.13
CA ILE A 437 -19.01 -1.88 -9.03
C ILE A 437 -19.51 -2.49 -7.72
N ALA A 438 -18.60 -2.74 -6.80
CA ALA A 438 -18.93 -3.02 -5.40
C ALA A 438 -19.06 -1.69 -4.66
N VAL A 439 -20.11 -1.54 -3.88
CA VAL A 439 -20.48 -0.30 -3.18
C VAL A 439 -20.65 -0.61 -1.69
N GLY A 440 -19.95 0.14 -0.85
CA GLY A 440 -20.20 0.18 0.59
C GLY A 440 -21.28 1.21 0.92
N HIS A 441 -22.08 0.90 1.94
CA HIS A 441 -23.22 1.71 2.35
C HIS A 441 -23.12 2.17 3.81
N SER A 442 -23.93 3.19 4.14
CA SER A 442 -23.96 3.80 5.47
C SER A 442 -24.49 2.88 6.57
N ASP A 443 -25.24 1.85 6.19
CA ASP A 443 -25.81 0.83 7.08
C ASP A 443 -24.87 -0.37 7.33
N GLY A 444 -23.66 -0.35 6.75
CA GLY A 444 -22.71 -1.46 6.86
C GLY A 444 -22.92 -2.58 5.83
N SER A 445 -23.82 -2.40 4.86
CA SER A 445 -24.03 -3.35 3.78
C SER A 445 -23.08 -3.12 2.59
N VAL A 446 -22.77 -4.19 1.87
CA VAL A 446 -22.03 -4.16 0.60
C VAL A 446 -22.96 -4.61 -0.52
N ALA A 447 -23.12 -3.79 -1.55
CA ALA A 447 -23.90 -4.09 -2.73
C ALA A 447 -23.01 -4.25 -3.98
N VAL A 448 -23.38 -5.17 -4.88
CA VAL A 448 -22.78 -5.24 -6.22
C VAL A 448 -23.78 -4.73 -7.23
N TRP A 449 -23.37 -3.69 -7.94
CA TRP A 449 -24.13 -3.06 -9.01
C TRP A 449 -23.62 -3.50 -10.37
N SER A 450 -24.56 -3.72 -11.28
CA SER A 450 -24.30 -3.72 -12.72
C SER A 450 -24.57 -2.33 -13.26
N ILE A 451 -23.69 -1.82 -14.12
CA ILE A 451 -23.87 -0.53 -14.81
C ILE A 451 -24.84 -0.72 -15.99
N PHE A 452 -24.67 -1.81 -16.74
CA PHE A 452 -25.50 -2.15 -17.89
C PHE A 452 -26.01 -3.60 -17.85
N PRO A 453 -27.32 -3.81 -17.67
CA PRO A 453 -28.33 -2.82 -17.25
C PRO A 453 -28.03 -2.30 -15.83
N CYS A 454 -28.46 -1.07 -15.53
CA CYS A 454 -28.22 -0.40 -14.25
C CYS A 454 -29.13 -1.00 -13.17
N ARG A 455 -28.61 -1.94 -12.37
CA ARG A 455 -29.37 -2.62 -11.30
C ARG A 455 -28.48 -3.20 -10.21
N ILE A 456 -29.05 -3.33 -9.01
CA ILE A 456 -28.47 -4.10 -7.91
C ILE A 456 -28.52 -5.57 -8.30
N LEU A 457 -27.37 -6.25 -8.26
CA LEU A 457 -27.29 -7.70 -8.44
C LEU A 457 -27.43 -8.42 -7.09
N GLN A 458 -26.83 -7.86 -6.05
CA GLN A 458 -26.87 -8.39 -4.69
C GLN A 458 -26.53 -7.30 -3.67
N ARG A 459 -26.98 -7.48 -2.42
CA ARG A 459 -26.63 -6.65 -1.26
C ARG A 459 -26.57 -7.55 -0.03
N HIS A 460 -25.50 -7.45 0.74
CA HIS A 460 -25.24 -8.29 1.91
C HIS A 460 -24.82 -7.44 3.10
N PRO A 461 -25.34 -7.70 4.31
CA PRO A 461 -24.87 -7.04 5.52
C PRO A 461 -23.50 -7.60 5.91
N VAL A 462 -22.47 -6.75 5.92
CA VAL A 462 -21.08 -7.15 6.25
C VAL A 462 -20.66 -6.57 7.59
N HIS A 463 -21.05 -5.33 7.86
CA HIS A 463 -20.72 -4.60 9.09
C HIS A 463 -21.98 -4.10 9.80
N SER A 464 -21.82 -3.71 11.05
CA SER A 464 -22.86 -3.06 11.85
C SER A 464 -22.82 -1.52 11.76
N THR A 465 -21.77 -0.94 11.18
CA THR A 465 -21.55 0.50 11.06
C THR A 465 -21.16 0.89 9.64
N TYR A 466 -21.16 2.20 9.37
CA TYR A 466 -20.82 2.80 8.09
C TYR A 466 -19.50 2.28 7.52
N ILE A 467 -19.48 1.90 6.24
CA ILE A 467 -18.26 1.46 5.55
C ILE A 467 -17.50 2.68 5.04
N ILE A 468 -16.27 2.89 5.49
CA ILE A 468 -15.46 4.06 5.11
C ILE A 468 -14.54 3.79 3.91
N ASP A 469 -14.16 2.53 3.70
CA ASP A 469 -13.26 2.16 2.60
C ASP A 469 -13.53 0.74 2.10
N ILE A 470 -13.25 0.55 0.81
CA ILE A 470 -13.51 -0.69 0.07
C ILE A 470 -12.48 -0.84 -1.05
N ALA A 471 -11.96 -2.06 -1.25
CA ALA A 471 -11.10 -2.40 -2.38
C ALA A 471 -11.43 -3.79 -2.92
N SER A 472 -11.45 -3.92 -4.24
CA SER A 472 -11.57 -5.20 -4.93
C SER A 472 -10.21 -5.81 -5.20
N GLY A 473 -10.12 -7.15 -5.24
CA GLY A 473 -8.92 -7.86 -5.66
C GLY A 473 -8.71 -7.87 -7.18
N TYR A 474 -9.18 -6.85 -7.91
CA TYR A 474 -9.07 -6.82 -9.37
C TYR A 474 -7.61 -6.62 -9.82
N PRO A 475 -7.13 -7.34 -10.86
CA PRO A 475 -7.86 -8.25 -11.74
C PRO A 475 -7.85 -9.73 -11.33
N SER A 476 -6.93 -10.18 -10.48
CA SER A 476 -6.76 -11.63 -10.21
C SER A 476 -7.89 -12.24 -9.37
N HIS A 477 -8.52 -11.47 -8.49
CA HIS A 477 -9.59 -11.88 -7.59
C HIS A 477 -10.69 -10.81 -7.49
N PRO A 478 -11.39 -10.50 -8.60
CA PRO A 478 -12.25 -9.33 -8.70
C PRO A 478 -13.40 -9.30 -7.68
N PHE A 479 -13.97 -10.46 -7.35
CA PHE A 479 -15.11 -10.60 -6.43
C PHE A 479 -14.70 -10.79 -4.97
N ILE A 480 -13.40 -10.93 -4.68
CA ILE A 480 -12.90 -10.87 -3.31
C ILE A 480 -12.74 -9.38 -2.99
N VAL A 481 -13.50 -8.91 -2.01
CA VAL A 481 -13.59 -7.49 -1.66
C VAL A 481 -13.31 -7.31 -0.19
N ALA A 482 -12.36 -6.44 0.12
CA ALA A 482 -12.07 -6.02 1.49
C ALA A 482 -12.79 -4.72 1.82
N THR A 483 -13.27 -4.61 3.06
CA THR A 483 -14.01 -3.46 3.59
C THR A 483 -13.52 -3.09 4.98
N ILE A 484 -13.47 -1.79 5.24
CA ILE A 484 -13.20 -1.21 6.56
C ILE A 484 -14.42 -0.42 7.01
N PRO A 485 -14.99 -0.73 8.18
CA PRO A 485 -16.03 0.07 8.80
C PRO A 485 -15.43 1.22 9.61
N THR A 486 -16.23 2.24 9.95
CA THR A 486 -15.83 3.30 10.90
C THR A 486 -15.45 2.70 12.26
N GLY A 487 -16.21 1.70 12.70
CA GLY A 487 -15.93 0.95 13.92
C GLY A 487 -16.25 -0.53 13.73
N GLY A 488 -15.29 -1.40 14.05
CA GLY A 488 -15.46 -2.84 13.94
C GLY A 488 -14.21 -3.54 13.40
N VAL A 489 -14.40 -4.64 12.68
CA VAL A 489 -13.32 -5.46 12.15
C VAL A 489 -13.13 -5.24 10.65
N ALA A 490 -11.87 -5.11 10.21
CA ALA A 490 -11.55 -5.16 8.78
C ALA A 490 -11.93 -6.55 8.24
N THR A 491 -12.71 -6.60 7.16
CA THR A 491 -13.33 -7.83 6.66
C THR A 491 -13.02 -8.02 5.19
N VAL A 492 -12.81 -9.26 4.77
CA VAL A 492 -12.76 -9.65 3.35
C VAL A 492 -13.90 -10.63 3.07
N THR A 493 -14.61 -10.38 1.99
CA THR A 493 -15.81 -11.13 1.58
C THR A 493 -15.64 -11.58 0.13
N ASP A 494 -15.85 -12.87 -0.15
CA ASP A 494 -16.06 -13.33 -1.52
C ASP A 494 -17.53 -13.10 -1.91
N LEU A 495 -17.73 -12.13 -2.80
CA LEU A 495 -19.04 -11.74 -3.28
C LEU A 495 -19.71 -12.79 -4.18
N ASN A 496 -19.04 -13.90 -4.54
CA ASN A 496 -19.71 -15.04 -5.16
C ASN A 496 -20.49 -15.88 -4.12
N ARG A 497 -20.02 -15.91 -2.86
CA ARG A 497 -20.63 -16.67 -1.76
C ARG A 497 -20.57 -15.90 -0.43
N PRO A 498 -21.16 -14.71 -0.34
CA PRO A 498 -20.92 -13.76 0.75
C PRO A 498 -21.38 -14.24 2.14
N ASN A 499 -22.36 -15.15 2.20
CA ASN A 499 -22.83 -15.73 3.47
C ASN A 499 -21.96 -16.89 3.99
N MET A 500 -21.06 -17.43 3.16
CA MET A 500 -20.24 -18.60 3.49
C MET A 500 -18.74 -18.28 3.52
N GLU A 501 -18.29 -17.41 2.60
CA GLU A 501 -16.88 -17.10 2.35
C GLU A 501 -16.57 -15.67 2.79
N LEU A 502 -16.49 -15.50 4.12
CA LEU A 502 -16.16 -14.24 4.77
C LEU A 502 -15.15 -14.50 5.90
N THR A 503 -14.12 -13.66 5.99
CA THR A 503 -13.17 -13.68 7.10
C THR A 503 -12.79 -12.26 7.49
N TYR A 504 -12.34 -12.06 8.71
CA TYR A 504 -12.01 -10.74 9.24
C TYR A 504 -10.74 -10.76 10.08
N CYS A 505 -10.09 -9.61 10.21
CA CYS A 505 -9.05 -9.43 11.22
C CYS A 505 -9.73 -9.21 12.58
N PRO A 506 -9.44 -10.02 13.60
CA PRO A 506 -10.17 -9.96 14.88
C PRO A 506 -9.88 -8.71 15.70
N ASN A 507 -8.88 -7.91 15.31
CA ASN A 507 -8.57 -6.65 15.96
C ASN A 507 -9.63 -5.60 15.61
N LEU A 508 -10.33 -5.09 16.62
CA LEU A 508 -11.26 -3.98 16.45
C LEU A 508 -10.47 -2.71 16.11
N GLY A 509 -10.85 -2.10 14.99
CA GLY A 509 -10.38 -0.80 14.55
C GLY A 509 -11.45 0.28 14.74
N ILE A 510 -11.00 1.48 15.07
CA ILE A 510 -11.77 2.70 14.87
C ILE A 510 -11.01 3.53 13.84
N THR A 511 -11.66 3.89 12.74
CA THR A 511 -11.02 4.63 11.66
C THR A 511 -11.98 5.66 11.11
N PHE A 512 -11.49 6.89 10.93
CA PHE A 512 -12.27 7.99 10.38
C PHE A 512 -11.72 8.48 9.04
N GLN A 513 -10.54 7.99 8.65
CA GLN A 513 -9.90 8.33 7.39
C GLN A 513 -10.26 7.29 6.32
N SER A 514 -10.75 7.77 5.18
CA SER A 514 -10.98 6.95 3.98
C SER A 514 -9.75 6.95 3.08
N ASN A 515 -9.78 6.18 1.98
CA ASN A 515 -8.67 6.09 1.00
C ASN A 515 -7.36 5.58 1.62
N LEU A 516 -7.46 4.66 2.57
CA LEU A 516 -6.34 4.00 3.23
C LEU A 516 -6.23 2.51 2.88
N MET A 517 -7.03 2.02 1.93
CA MET A 517 -6.98 0.64 1.43
C MET A 517 -6.66 0.59 -0.07
N GLY A 518 -5.78 -0.32 -0.47
CA GLY A 518 -5.51 -0.63 -1.88
C GLY A 518 -5.14 -2.09 -2.10
N TRP A 519 -5.37 -2.57 -3.33
CA TRP A 519 -5.01 -3.93 -3.75
C TRP A 519 -3.57 -3.97 -4.28
N CYS A 520 -2.78 -4.94 -3.81
CA CYS A 520 -1.47 -5.25 -4.34
C CYS A 520 -1.56 -6.51 -5.20
N GLU A 521 -1.58 -6.33 -6.52
CA GLU A 521 -1.65 -7.46 -7.46
C GLU A 521 -0.43 -8.37 -7.31
N HIS A 522 0.78 -7.81 -7.14
CA HIS A 522 2.03 -8.55 -7.01
C HIS A 522 2.04 -9.57 -5.85
N LEU A 523 1.41 -9.24 -4.72
CA LEU A 523 1.34 -10.10 -3.53
C LEU A 523 -0.04 -10.71 -3.29
N ARG A 524 -1.03 -10.45 -4.15
CA ARG A 524 -2.43 -10.90 -4.02
C ARG A 524 -3.01 -10.65 -2.62
N GLY A 525 -2.93 -9.40 -2.18
CA GLY A 525 -3.45 -8.98 -0.88
C GLY A 525 -3.73 -7.49 -0.80
N TYR A 526 -4.25 -7.07 0.34
CA TYR A 526 -4.62 -5.68 0.59
C TYR A 526 -3.56 -4.99 1.42
N VAL A 527 -3.23 -3.76 1.03
CA VAL A 527 -2.45 -2.83 1.85
C VAL A 527 -3.45 -1.89 2.50
N THR A 528 -3.41 -1.81 3.83
CA THR A 528 -4.38 -1.04 4.62
C THR A 528 -3.75 -0.45 5.88
N ILE A 529 -4.38 0.56 6.48
CA ILE A 529 -4.12 0.90 7.88
C ILE A 529 -4.22 -0.35 8.76
N MET A 530 -3.26 -0.53 9.68
CA MET A 530 -3.22 -1.69 10.56
C MET A 530 -4.46 -1.70 11.46
N PRO A 531 -5.21 -2.81 11.55
CA PRO A 531 -6.35 -2.89 12.47
C PRO A 531 -5.91 -2.69 13.92
N SER A 532 -6.30 -1.56 14.50
CA SER A 532 -5.96 -1.15 15.87
C SER A 532 -7.04 -0.25 16.44
N SER A 533 -7.32 -0.43 17.73
CA SER A 533 -8.23 0.41 18.51
C SER A 533 -7.60 1.75 18.90
N HIS A 534 -6.30 1.93 18.68
CA HIS A 534 -5.57 3.14 19.07
C HIS A 534 -5.82 4.29 18.06
N PRO A 535 -6.28 5.48 18.50
CA PRO A 535 -6.60 6.60 17.61
C PRO A 535 -5.38 7.19 16.87
N GLY A 536 -4.20 7.20 17.50
CA GLY A 536 -2.92 7.65 16.93
C GLY A 536 -2.23 6.62 16.03
N ASN A 537 -3.00 5.75 15.37
CA ASN A 537 -2.45 4.67 14.56
C ASN A 537 -1.73 5.22 13.33
N ASN A 538 -0.42 4.97 13.28
CA ASN A 538 0.48 5.40 12.21
C ASN A 538 1.09 4.23 11.42
N LEU A 539 0.48 3.05 11.55
CA LEU A 539 0.98 1.81 10.96
C LEU A 539 0.13 1.41 9.76
N ILE A 540 0.81 1.08 8.68
CA ILE A 540 0.23 0.42 7.51
C ILE A 540 0.64 -1.05 7.53
N ALA A 541 -0.29 -1.93 7.17
CA ALA A 541 -0.11 -3.36 7.12
C ALA A 541 -0.50 -3.94 5.76
N PHE A 542 0.08 -5.10 5.46
CA PHE A 542 -0.30 -5.97 4.35
C PHE A 542 -1.10 -7.18 4.87
N MET A 543 -2.19 -7.51 4.20
CA MET A 543 -3.11 -8.61 4.52
C MET A 543 -3.34 -9.46 3.27
N ALA A 544 -2.69 -10.62 3.20
CA ALA A 544 -2.83 -11.56 2.08
C ALA A 544 -4.23 -12.19 2.07
N VAL A 545 -4.83 -12.41 0.89
CA VAL A 545 -6.21 -12.95 0.80
C VAL A 545 -6.37 -14.28 1.53
N ARG A 546 -5.44 -15.23 1.33
CA ARG A 546 -5.51 -16.57 1.93
C ARG A 546 -5.24 -16.59 3.44
N VAL A 547 -4.63 -15.53 3.96
CA VAL A 547 -4.18 -15.43 5.36
C VAL A 547 -4.60 -14.09 5.94
N PHE A 548 -5.80 -13.63 5.58
CA PHE A 548 -6.26 -12.27 5.82
C PHE A 548 -6.24 -11.84 7.30
N PRO A 549 -6.57 -12.71 8.28
CA PRO A 549 -6.47 -12.33 9.69
C PRO A 549 -5.06 -11.93 10.15
N GLN A 550 -4.01 -12.30 9.40
CA GLN A 550 -2.63 -11.93 9.70
C GLN A 550 -2.21 -10.63 9.01
N ALA A 551 -2.40 -9.52 9.71
CA ALA A 551 -1.84 -8.23 9.32
C ALA A 551 -0.32 -8.22 9.55
N ARG A 552 0.46 -7.95 8.49
CA ARG A 552 1.92 -7.79 8.57
C ARG A 552 2.31 -6.33 8.45
N LEU A 553 3.11 -5.83 9.39
CA LEU A 553 3.61 -4.45 9.32
C LEU A 553 4.34 -4.22 7.99
N LEU A 554 3.86 -3.21 7.28
CA LEU A 554 4.48 -2.73 6.06
C LEU A 554 5.34 -1.51 6.36
N VAL A 555 4.77 -0.44 6.89
CA VAL A 555 5.49 0.81 7.17
C VAL A 555 4.90 1.53 8.36
N CYS A 556 5.77 2.17 9.13
CA CYS A 556 5.40 3.15 10.14
C CYS A 556 5.68 4.55 9.60
N VAL A 557 4.68 5.42 9.59
CA VAL A 557 4.84 6.84 9.24
C VAL A 557 4.92 7.71 10.50
N GLU A 558 5.37 8.95 10.37
CA GLU A 558 5.53 9.86 11.53
C GLU A 558 4.18 10.43 11.99
N GLY A 559 3.39 10.99 11.07
CA GLY A 559 2.02 11.44 11.32
C GLY A 559 0.97 10.34 11.15
N GLN A 560 -0.30 10.68 11.35
CA GLN A 560 -1.41 9.77 11.03
C GLN A 560 -1.56 9.66 9.50
N PRO A 561 -1.72 8.45 8.93
CA PRO A 561 -2.00 8.26 7.52
C PRO A 561 -3.31 8.95 7.12
N THR A 562 -3.26 9.70 6.03
CA THR A 562 -4.42 10.41 5.47
C THR A 562 -4.87 9.83 4.13
N CYS A 563 -3.93 9.25 3.38
CA CYS A 563 -4.20 8.61 2.09
C CYS A 563 -3.10 7.60 1.75
N LEU A 564 -3.44 6.64 0.91
CA LEU A 564 -2.55 5.57 0.47
C LEU A 564 -2.78 5.23 -1.00
N ALA A 565 -1.72 4.93 -1.73
CA ALA A 565 -1.80 4.47 -3.12
C ALA A 565 -0.85 3.31 -3.39
N VAL A 566 -1.40 2.15 -3.72
CA VAL A 566 -0.65 0.96 -4.17
C VAL A 566 -0.48 1.03 -5.68
N ALA A 567 0.73 0.83 -6.18
CA ALA A 567 0.97 0.83 -7.62
C ALA A 567 0.38 -0.42 -8.30
N ALA A 568 -0.22 -0.21 -9.47
CA ALA A 568 -0.77 -1.31 -10.27
C ALA A 568 0.33 -2.14 -10.95
N CYS A 569 1.43 -1.49 -11.38
CA CYS A 569 2.48 -2.07 -12.21
C CYS A 569 3.82 -2.30 -11.48
N ASN A 570 3.90 -2.03 -10.17
CA ASN A 570 5.09 -2.30 -9.37
C ASN A 570 4.69 -2.54 -7.89
N PRO A 571 5.55 -3.13 -7.05
CA PRO A 571 5.21 -3.45 -5.66
C PRO A 571 5.57 -2.32 -4.68
N PHE A 572 5.36 -1.06 -5.07
CA PHE A 572 5.56 0.09 -4.20
C PHE A 572 4.22 0.72 -3.80
N THR A 573 4.20 1.32 -2.62
CA THR A 573 3.04 2.09 -2.12
C THR A 573 3.55 3.39 -1.58
N LEU A 574 2.74 4.40 -1.84
CA LEU A 574 2.89 5.72 -1.30
C LEU A 574 1.93 5.91 -0.14
N VAL A 575 2.43 6.49 0.95
CA VAL A 575 1.65 6.78 2.15
C VAL A 575 1.82 8.25 2.48
N GLY A 576 0.72 9.00 2.42
CA GLY A 576 0.66 10.40 2.85
C GLY A 576 0.19 10.50 4.30
N SER A 577 0.72 11.46 5.04
CA SER A 577 0.36 11.67 6.44
C SER A 577 0.00 13.12 6.79
N THR A 578 -0.55 13.29 8.00
CA THR A 578 -1.03 14.58 8.54
C THR A 578 0.05 15.63 8.74
N ASP A 579 1.29 15.20 8.96
CA ASP A 579 2.50 16.04 9.07
C ASP A 579 3.02 16.56 7.71
N GLY A 580 2.29 16.25 6.63
CA GLY A 580 2.65 16.63 5.27
C GLY A 580 3.76 15.80 4.65
N SER A 581 4.18 14.69 5.28
CA SER A 581 5.19 13.81 4.69
C SER A 581 4.57 12.79 3.72
N LEU A 582 5.32 12.50 2.65
CA LEU A 582 5.00 11.45 1.69
C LEU A 582 6.09 10.38 1.73
N TRP A 583 5.71 9.16 2.08
CA TRP A 583 6.61 8.02 2.20
C TRP A 583 6.43 7.04 1.04
N ILE A 584 7.53 6.40 0.64
CA ILE A 584 7.51 5.25 -0.27
C ILE A 584 8.20 4.05 0.39
N VAL A 585 7.67 2.86 0.11
CA VAL A 585 8.22 1.60 0.59
C VAL A 585 8.01 0.48 -0.44
N ASN A 586 9.00 -0.41 -0.58
CA ASN A 586 8.86 -1.66 -1.33
C ASN A 586 8.18 -2.72 -0.45
N HIS A 587 6.97 -3.12 -0.84
CA HIS A 587 6.11 -4.07 -0.12
C HIS A 587 6.71 -5.44 -0.14
N PHE A 588 7.21 -5.78 -1.32
CA PHE A 588 7.72 -7.09 -1.64
C PHE A 588 8.87 -7.43 -0.70
N ARG A 589 9.82 -6.51 -0.51
CA ARG A 589 10.98 -6.75 0.36
C ARG A 589 10.60 -6.89 1.84
N LYS A 590 9.71 -6.03 2.36
CA LYS A 590 9.30 -6.06 3.77
C LYS A 590 8.47 -7.29 4.12
N THR A 591 7.60 -7.73 3.22
CA THR A 591 6.66 -8.84 3.46
C THR A 591 7.29 -10.22 3.27
N THR A 592 8.23 -10.32 2.33
CA THR A 592 8.98 -11.53 1.96
C THR A 592 10.13 -11.83 2.92
N TYR A 593 10.86 -10.81 3.39
CA TYR A 593 12.03 -10.99 4.25
C TYR A 593 11.78 -10.53 5.68
N TYR A 594 11.65 -11.49 6.60
CA TYR A 594 11.45 -11.20 8.02
C TYR A 594 12.74 -10.77 8.76
N ARG A 595 13.92 -11.21 8.32
CA ARG A 595 15.20 -10.95 9.04
C ARG A 595 16.01 -9.79 8.49
N LYS A 596 15.78 -9.39 7.23
CA LYS A 596 16.54 -8.29 6.62
C LYS A 596 15.95 -6.97 7.09
N LYS A 597 16.81 -6.05 7.54
CA LYS A 597 16.39 -4.66 7.75
C LYS A 597 15.99 -4.08 6.39
N VAL A 598 14.82 -3.46 6.35
CA VAL A 598 14.30 -2.80 5.16
C VAL A 598 14.21 -1.32 5.47
N ASN A 599 14.68 -0.50 4.54
CA ASN A 599 14.59 0.94 4.64
C ASN A 599 13.30 1.44 3.99
N LYS A 600 12.85 2.61 4.45
CA LYS A 600 11.81 3.44 3.83
C LYS A 600 12.44 4.79 3.52
N ILE A 601 11.86 5.55 2.60
CA ILE A 601 12.33 6.91 2.31
C ILE A 601 11.15 7.88 2.25
N LYS A 602 11.37 9.06 2.82
CA LYS A 602 10.47 10.21 2.74
C LYS A 602 10.80 10.98 1.47
N LEU A 603 9.86 11.07 0.53
CA LEU A 603 10.09 11.74 -0.77
C LEU A 603 10.15 13.26 -0.60
N PHE A 604 9.21 13.81 0.17
CA PHE A 604 9.19 15.21 0.58
C PHE A 604 8.34 15.38 1.84
N GLN A 605 8.45 16.56 2.45
CA GLN A 605 7.55 17.00 3.50
C GLN A 605 7.04 18.40 3.17
N HIS A 606 5.73 18.53 3.12
CA HIS A 606 5.04 19.79 2.99
C HIS A 606 4.77 20.35 4.38
N GLU A 607 4.96 21.65 4.54
CA GLU A 607 4.53 22.39 5.71
C GLU A 607 3.78 23.63 5.26
N TYR A 608 2.66 23.91 5.90
CA TYR A 608 1.85 25.09 5.62
C TYR A 608 1.74 25.98 6.84
N ARG A 609 1.77 27.29 6.61
CA ARG A 609 1.42 28.29 7.60
C ARG A 609 0.52 29.36 7.00
N SER A 610 -0.63 29.54 7.62
CA SER A 610 -1.51 30.69 7.35
C SER A 610 -0.86 32.00 7.84
N LEU A 611 -1.11 33.11 7.16
CA LEU A 611 -0.70 34.43 7.62
C LEU A 611 -1.48 34.80 8.89
N SER A 612 -0.77 35.31 9.90
CA SER A 612 -1.44 35.75 11.13
C SER A 612 -2.31 36.97 10.84
N SER A 613 -3.46 37.10 11.52
CA SER A 613 -4.35 38.26 11.38
C SER A 613 -3.70 39.60 11.74
N SER A 614 -2.52 39.60 12.37
CA SER A 614 -1.68 40.79 12.63
C SER A 614 -0.81 41.20 11.44
N GLU A 615 -0.36 40.23 10.63
CA GLU A 615 0.43 40.47 9.41
C GLU A 615 -0.49 40.78 8.23
N ALA A 616 -1.68 40.16 8.16
CA ALA A 616 -2.70 40.44 7.15
C ALA A 616 -3.36 41.83 7.28
N LYS A 617 -3.18 42.51 8.42
CA LYS A 617 -3.70 43.87 8.66
C LYS A 617 -2.69 44.98 8.36
N ALA A 618 -1.44 44.64 8.04
CA ALA A 618 -0.41 45.64 7.75
C ALA A 618 -0.53 46.22 6.33
N ASP A 619 -1.17 45.48 5.43
CA ASP A 619 -1.44 45.90 4.05
C ASP A 619 -2.90 46.38 3.94
N GLU A 620 -3.18 47.62 4.37
CA GLU A 620 -4.49 48.28 4.27
C GLU A 620 -4.80 48.83 2.85
N ASP A 621 -4.16 48.29 1.80
CA ASP A 621 -4.58 48.54 0.41
C ASP A 621 -5.48 47.39 -0.05
N GLU A 622 -6.52 47.68 -0.84
CA GLU A 622 -7.63 46.79 -1.27
C GLU A 622 -7.21 45.55 -2.13
N GLN A 623 -6.02 44.99 -1.92
CA GLN A 623 -5.55 43.74 -2.50
C GLN A 623 -5.77 42.58 -1.52
N GLU A 624 -6.50 41.56 -1.96
CA GLU A 624 -6.74 40.32 -1.22
C GLU A 624 -5.41 39.77 -0.70
N GLY A 625 -5.28 39.63 0.63
CA GLY A 625 -4.04 39.22 1.27
C GLY A 625 -3.54 37.83 0.80
N PRO A 626 -2.23 37.55 0.85
CA PRO A 626 -1.66 36.30 0.33
C PRO A 626 -2.25 35.08 1.05
N ARG A 627 -2.38 33.94 0.36
CA ARG A 627 -3.09 32.77 0.89
C ARG A 627 -2.40 32.20 2.13
N GLY A 628 -1.08 32.25 2.12
CA GLY A 628 -0.20 31.74 3.15
C GLY A 628 1.18 31.43 2.58
N VAL A 629 2.00 30.75 3.38
CA VAL A 629 3.33 30.28 2.95
C VAL A 629 3.38 28.76 3.07
N SER A 630 3.75 28.10 1.98
CA SER A 630 4.04 26.66 1.92
C SER A 630 5.54 26.43 1.81
N ARG A 631 6.05 25.45 2.55
CA ARG A 631 7.44 25.02 2.49
C ARG A 631 7.50 23.56 2.05
N ILE A 632 8.35 23.26 1.06
CA ILE A 632 8.62 21.88 0.66
C ILE A 632 10.04 21.52 1.09
N LEU A 633 10.15 20.57 2.00
CA LEU A 633 11.40 19.94 2.42
C LEU A 633 11.65 18.69 1.58
N GLN A 634 12.90 18.47 1.18
CA GLN A 634 13.32 17.34 0.35
C GLN A 634 14.79 16.99 0.59
N GLY A 635 15.25 15.88 0.00
CA GLY A 635 16.61 15.38 0.19
C GLY A 635 16.79 14.55 1.46
N PHE A 636 15.75 13.82 1.87
CA PHE A 636 15.81 12.95 3.03
C PHE A 636 16.65 11.70 2.75
N LEU A 637 17.36 11.24 3.79
CA LEU A 637 18.09 9.99 3.73
C LEU A 637 17.14 8.80 3.98
N PRO A 638 17.47 7.60 3.47
CA PRO A 638 16.75 6.39 3.80
C PRO A 638 16.79 6.11 5.31
N GLU A 639 15.65 5.70 5.85
CA GLU A 639 15.49 5.40 7.28
C GLU A 639 15.11 3.93 7.49
N PRO A 640 15.58 3.30 8.58
CA PRO A 640 15.18 1.93 8.91
C PRO A 640 13.70 1.86 9.23
N ASN A 641 12.98 0.96 8.55
CA ASN A 641 11.55 0.74 8.74
C ASN A 641 11.29 -0.29 9.85
N SER A 642 11.44 0.15 11.09
CA SER A 642 11.28 -0.66 12.30
C SER A 642 9.94 -0.39 13.00
N HIS A 643 9.43 -1.39 13.72
CA HIS A 643 8.19 -1.24 14.48
C HIS A 643 8.39 -0.33 15.73
N PRO A 644 7.49 0.63 16.04
CA PRO A 644 7.64 1.56 17.18
C PRO A 644 7.81 0.88 18.54
N LYS A 645 7.03 -0.18 18.82
CA LYS A 645 7.22 -0.98 20.04
C LYS A 645 8.61 -1.64 20.12
N ALA A 646 9.15 -2.13 19.01
CA ALA A 646 10.47 -2.76 19.00
C ALA A 646 11.57 -1.72 19.32
N THR A 647 11.46 -0.51 18.76
CA THR A 647 12.41 0.58 19.07
C THR A 647 12.30 1.05 20.52
N ARG A 648 11.08 1.15 21.08
CA ARG A 648 10.88 1.47 22.52
C ARG A 648 11.49 0.39 23.43
N ILE A 649 11.26 -0.89 23.14
CA ILE A 649 11.84 -2.01 23.92
C ILE A 649 13.36 -2.00 23.84
N ALA A 650 13.93 -1.81 22.65
CA ALA A 650 15.38 -1.73 22.47
C ALA A 650 15.98 -0.56 23.27
N LYS A 651 15.33 0.62 23.25
CA LYS A 651 15.74 1.78 24.03
C LYS A 651 15.68 1.51 25.53
N LYS A 652 14.59 0.91 26.03
CA LYS A 652 14.45 0.52 27.45
C LYS A 652 15.53 -0.47 27.87
N LYS A 653 15.81 -1.48 27.05
CA LYS A 653 16.92 -2.44 27.27
C LYS A 653 18.29 -1.76 27.27
N MET A 654 18.53 -0.80 26.38
CA MET A 654 19.77 -0.03 26.33
C MET A 654 19.94 0.82 27.58
N GLU A 655 18.91 1.57 27.99
CA GLU A 655 18.91 2.36 29.23
C GLU A 655 19.10 1.49 30.48
N GLU A 656 18.51 0.30 30.52
CA GLU A 656 18.74 -0.68 31.59
C GLU A 656 20.18 -1.21 31.61
N ARG A 657 20.78 -1.47 30.44
CA ARG A 657 22.19 -1.88 30.31
C ARG A 657 23.14 -0.77 30.76
N GLU A 658 22.85 0.48 30.41
CA GLU A 658 23.62 1.66 30.83
C GLU A 658 23.52 1.89 32.34
N LYS A 659 22.32 1.73 32.93
CA LYS A 659 22.11 1.79 34.38
C LYS A 659 22.82 0.65 35.12
N LYS A 660 22.92 -0.54 34.52
CA LYS A 660 23.61 -1.71 35.10
C LYS A 660 25.15 -1.65 35.00
N ASN A 661 25.71 -0.88 34.06
CA ASN A 661 27.16 -0.76 33.86
C ASN A 661 27.67 0.71 33.74
N PRO A 662 27.57 1.53 34.79
CA PRO A 662 27.99 2.94 34.76
C PRO A 662 29.51 3.18 34.65
N GLY A 663 30.33 2.12 34.55
CA GLY A 663 31.79 2.19 34.70
C GLY A 663 32.67 1.84 33.49
N LYS A 664 32.11 1.51 32.32
CA LYS A 664 32.92 1.05 31.16
C LYS A 664 32.98 2.01 29.96
N SER A 665 32.20 3.08 29.90
CA SER A 665 32.23 4.05 28.78
C SER A 665 33.30 5.15 28.91
N GLY A 666 34.34 4.94 29.74
CA GLY A 666 35.34 5.98 30.06
C GLY A 666 36.80 5.53 29.93
N LYS A 667 37.15 4.70 28.93
CA LYS A 667 38.54 4.29 28.69
C LYS A 667 38.93 4.25 27.20
N ALA A 668 38.80 5.39 26.53
CA ALA A 668 39.67 5.73 25.40
C ALA A 668 39.90 7.25 25.41
N GLY A 669 41.16 7.69 25.51
CA GLY A 669 41.55 9.09 25.35
C GLY A 669 41.76 9.90 26.64
N LYS A 670 42.80 9.59 27.42
CA LYS A 670 43.33 10.52 28.45
C LYS A 670 44.69 11.05 27.99
N LYS A 671 44.74 12.28 27.48
CA LYS A 671 45.85 13.26 27.66
C LYS A 671 45.53 14.60 26.96
N GLY A 672 45.29 15.63 27.77
CA GLY A 672 45.18 17.03 27.34
C GLY A 672 44.60 17.90 28.45
N LYS A 673 45.44 18.71 29.10
CA LYS A 673 45.12 19.59 30.25
C LYS A 673 44.37 20.85 29.80
N GLY A 674 43.42 21.32 30.63
CA GLY A 674 43.08 22.75 30.73
C GLY A 674 41.63 23.09 31.12
N LYS A 675 41.40 23.34 32.43
CA LYS A 675 40.60 24.44 33.06
C LYS A 675 39.69 25.28 32.12
N THR A 676 38.43 25.67 32.38
CA THR A 676 37.54 25.76 33.55
C THR A 676 36.15 26.12 33.00
N SER A 677 35.03 25.62 33.55
CA SER A 677 33.79 26.40 33.77
C SER A 677 32.68 25.53 34.38
N GLN A 678 31.84 26.19 35.18
CA GLN A 678 31.02 25.65 36.26
C GLN A 678 29.85 24.77 35.80
N LYS A 679 29.65 23.65 36.51
CA LYS A 679 28.36 22.95 36.58
C LYS A 679 27.42 23.75 37.49
N GLN A 680 26.38 24.34 36.92
CA GLN A 680 25.14 24.59 37.64
C GLN A 680 24.32 23.29 37.64
N ALA A 681 24.02 22.81 38.84
CA ALA A 681 23.06 21.75 39.08
C ALA A 681 21.67 22.37 39.02
N THR A 682 20.87 21.99 38.04
CA THR A 682 19.41 22.08 38.11
C THR A 682 18.89 20.66 38.27
N ASP A 683 18.56 20.34 39.52
CA ASP A 683 17.74 19.22 39.92
C ASP A 683 16.35 19.43 39.27
N ASP A 684 16.04 18.67 38.22
CA ASP A 684 14.66 18.50 37.79
C ASP A 684 14.37 16.99 37.67
N LYS A 685 14.07 16.40 38.83
CA LYS A 685 13.52 15.05 38.93
C LYS A 685 12.01 15.13 38.72
N THR A 686 11.59 15.33 37.49
CA THR A 686 10.24 14.92 37.08
C THR A 686 10.29 13.43 36.81
N LYS A 687 9.93 12.62 37.82
CA LYS A 687 9.59 11.21 37.59
C LYS A 687 8.37 11.18 36.68
N PRO A 688 8.40 10.53 35.50
CA PRO A 688 7.15 10.25 34.80
C PRO A 688 6.35 9.29 35.68
N ALA A 689 5.08 9.61 35.86
CA ALA A 689 4.13 8.74 36.54
C ALA A 689 4.09 7.40 35.80
N ASP A 690 4.22 6.33 36.58
CA ASP A 690 4.03 4.95 36.17
C ASP A 690 2.52 4.75 35.89
N SER A 691 2.06 5.19 34.72
CA SER A 691 0.78 4.75 34.15
C SER A 691 1.04 3.41 33.50
N GLY A 692 0.45 2.35 34.07
CA GLY A 692 0.54 0.99 33.58
C GLY A 692 -0.21 0.78 32.26
N ASP A 693 0.26 1.42 31.19
CA ASP A 693 -0.20 1.22 29.81
C ASP A 693 0.96 0.63 28.98
N ASP A 694 1.23 -0.67 29.15
CA ASP A 694 2.15 -1.43 28.31
C ASP A 694 1.60 -1.69 26.88
N ASP A 695 0.44 -1.11 26.53
CA ASP A 695 -0.31 -1.46 25.33
C ASP A 695 -0.21 -0.46 24.15
N ASP A 696 0.31 0.75 24.35
CA ASP A 696 0.21 1.81 23.33
C ASP A 696 1.19 1.63 22.15
N VAL A 697 0.67 1.12 21.02
CA VAL A 697 1.40 0.98 19.75
C VAL A 697 1.52 2.31 18.99
N GLY A 698 0.74 3.34 19.35
CA GLY A 698 0.68 4.60 18.61
C GLY A 698 1.79 5.60 18.94
N GLY A 699 2.08 6.45 17.95
CA GLY A 699 2.83 7.69 18.16
C GLY A 699 1.99 8.73 18.91
N ASP A 700 2.65 9.75 19.46
CA ASP A 700 1.94 10.87 20.08
C ASP A 700 1.03 11.55 19.05
N VAL A 701 -0.24 11.74 19.40
CA VAL A 701 -1.20 12.43 18.52
C VAL A 701 -0.83 13.91 18.47
N THR A 702 -0.14 14.29 17.39
CA THR A 702 0.25 15.67 17.12
C THR A 702 -0.77 16.31 16.17
N VAL A 703 -1.26 17.49 16.54
CA VAL A 703 -2.17 18.28 15.72
C VAL A 703 -1.34 19.20 14.81
N TYR A 704 -1.53 19.07 13.50
CA TYR A 704 -0.92 19.90 12.49
C TYR A 704 -1.95 20.86 11.90
N ASP A 705 -1.48 21.93 11.26
CA ASP A 705 -2.36 22.76 10.42
C ASP A 705 -3.02 21.86 9.36
N PRO A 706 -4.35 21.92 9.19
CA PRO A 706 -5.04 21.03 8.27
C PRO A 706 -4.49 21.13 6.84
N TRP A 707 -4.04 22.30 6.38
CA TRP A 707 -3.54 22.44 5.01
C TRP A 707 -2.14 21.86 4.83
N THR A 708 -1.43 21.49 5.90
CA THR A 708 -0.12 20.82 5.85
C THR A 708 -0.21 19.40 5.30
N ARG A 709 -1.29 18.66 5.58
CA ARG A 709 -1.40 17.22 5.28
C ARG A 709 -1.31 16.90 3.79
N ILE A 710 -0.88 15.68 3.47
CA ILE A 710 -1.11 15.09 2.15
C ILE A 710 -2.59 14.65 2.08
N THR A 711 -3.30 14.97 1.00
CA THR A 711 -4.75 14.72 0.91
C THR A 711 -5.12 13.58 -0.01
N ALA A 712 -4.37 13.40 -1.11
CA ALA A 712 -4.57 12.32 -2.05
C ALA A 712 -3.27 12.00 -2.78
N VAL A 713 -3.10 10.73 -3.16
CA VAL A 713 -1.93 10.25 -3.90
C VAL A 713 -2.40 9.24 -4.95
N ALA A 714 -1.76 9.20 -6.11
CA ALA A 714 -2.02 8.18 -7.13
C ALA A 714 -0.78 7.81 -7.94
N TRP A 715 -0.62 6.52 -8.18
CA TRP A 715 0.30 5.97 -9.18
C TRP A 715 -0.35 5.95 -10.55
N ASN A 716 0.46 6.13 -11.60
CA ASN A 716 -0.02 5.94 -12.96
C ASN A 716 -0.20 4.43 -13.27
N PRO A 717 -1.41 3.98 -13.66
CA PRO A 717 -1.68 2.57 -13.92
C PRO A 717 -1.18 2.11 -15.30
N ASN A 718 -0.73 3.02 -16.16
CA ASN A 718 -0.23 2.70 -17.50
C ASN A 718 1.23 2.26 -17.42
N ILE A 719 1.54 1.06 -17.94
CA ILE A 719 2.84 0.41 -17.77
C ILE A 719 4.04 1.24 -18.28
N GLN A 720 3.86 2.04 -19.32
CA GLN A 720 4.90 2.92 -19.85
C GLN A 720 5.29 4.05 -18.90
N PHE A 721 4.39 4.39 -17.97
CA PHE A 721 4.51 5.50 -17.03
C PHE A 721 4.42 4.99 -15.59
N SER A 722 4.64 3.70 -15.36
CA SER A 722 4.36 3.03 -14.07
C SER A 722 5.13 3.60 -12.89
N THR A 723 6.21 4.34 -13.14
CA THR A 723 7.04 4.99 -12.13
C THR A 723 6.55 6.41 -11.79
N TRP A 724 5.52 6.90 -12.48
CA TRP A 724 4.99 8.24 -12.25
C TRP A 724 3.95 8.22 -11.14
N ALA A 725 4.04 9.23 -10.29
CA ALA A 725 3.11 9.44 -9.20
C ALA A 725 2.71 10.92 -9.09
N ALA A 726 1.54 11.15 -8.52
CA ALA A 726 1.05 12.47 -8.16
C ALA A 726 0.65 12.48 -6.68
N ALA A 727 0.94 13.57 -5.98
CA ALA A 727 0.60 13.77 -4.58
C ALA A 727 0.05 15.19 -4.36
N ALA A 728 -1.16 15.29 -3.81
CA ALA A 728 -1.81 16.55 -3.47
C ALA A 728 -1.66 16.88 -2.00
N MET A 729 -1.54 18.17 -1.73
CA MET A 729 -1.37 18.74 -0.39
C MET A 729 -2.61 19.57 -0.02
N GLY A 730 -2.87 19.70 1.28
CA GLY A 730 -4.03 20.45 1.79
C GLY A 730 -4.01 21.94 1.45
N SER A 731 -2.86 22.50 1.09
CA SER A 731 -2.67 23.88 0.61
C SER A 731 -3.13 24.11 -0.84
N GLY A 732 -3.57 23.06 -1.54
CA GLY A 732 -3.98 23.07 -2.94
C GLY A 732 -2.86 22.82 -3.94
N LEU A 733 -1.63 22.66 -3.45
CA LEU A 733 -0.50 22.24 -4.26
C LEU A 733 -0.65 20.77 -4.70
N LEU A 734 -0.21 20.47 -5.91
CA LEU A 734 -0.05 19.14 -6.47
C LEU A 734 1.39 18.97 -6.96
N ARG A 735 2.05 17.89 -6.52
CA ARG A 735 3.37 17.50 -7.00
C ARG A 735 3.27 16.26 -7.87
N ILE A 736 3.73 16.36 -9.10
CA ILE A 736 3.88 15.26 -10.07
C ILE A 736 5.34 14.86 -10.11
N MET A 737 5.63 13.56 -10.07
CA MET A 737 6.99 13.02 -9.96
C MET A 737 7.16 11.78 -10.83
N ASP A 738 8.30 11.67 -11.49
CA ASP A 738 8.83 10.40 -12.00
C ASP A 738 9.79 9.83 -10.95
N LEU A 739 9.40 8.71 -10.34
CA LEU A 739 10.14 8.03 -9.27
C LEU A 739 11.00 6.88 -9.81
N GLY A 740 11.12 6.76 -11.13
CA GLY A 740 11.82 5.66 -11.78
C GLY A 740 13.33 5.81 -11.70
N VAL A 741 14.03 4.77 -11.24
CA VAL A 741 15.49 4.69 -11.31
C VAL A 741 15.93 3.95 -12.57
N ASP A 742 17.01 4.42 -13.19
CA ASP A 742 17.58 3.73 -14.33
C ASP A 742 18.22 2.41 -13.90
N ILE A 743 18.02 1.37 -14.70
CA ILE A 743 18.66 0.09 -14.49
C ILE A 743 20.08 0.23 -15.04
N ASP A 744 21.07 0.44 -14.17
CA ASP A 744 22.48 0.32 -14.56
C ASP A 744 22.69 -1.09 -15.11
N LEU A 745 22.82 -1.21 -16.44
CA LEU A 745 23.13 -2.45 -17.15
C LEU A 745 24.49 -3.07 -16.73
N ALA A 746 25.22 -2.42 -15.82
CA ALA A 746 26.54 -2.81 -15.34
C ALA A 746 26.53 -4.03 -14.38
N HIS A 747 25.38 -4.49 -13.87
CA HIS A 747 25.30 -5.70 -13.03
C HIS A 747 24.70 -6.91 -13.75
N GLY A 748 24.61 -6.85 -15.08
CA GLY A 748 24.37 -8.01 -15.94
C GLY A 748 25.60 -8.94 -16.02
N GLU A 749 26.11 -9.43 -14.89
CA GLU A 749 26.73 -10.74 -14.93
C GLU A 749 25.61 -11.71 -15.31
N ARG A 750 25.74 -12.30 -16.52
CA ARG A 750 24.97 -13.47 -16.96
C ARG A 750 25.02 -14.54 -15.87
N THR A 751 24.06 -14.50 -14.96
CA THR A 751 23.66 -15.67 -14.20
C THR A 751 22.62 -16.37 -15.06
N GLU A 752 23.11 -17.14 -16.02
CA GLU A 752 22.29 -18.20 -16.58
C GLU A 752 21.71 -19.01 -15.42
N PRO A 753 20.41 -19.31 -15.41
CA PRO A 753 19.85 -20.19 -14.39
C PRO A 753 20.51 -21.56 -14.59
N LYS A 754 21.42 -21.93 -13.68
CA LYS A 754 21.92 -23.30 -13.59
C LYS A 754 20.72 -24.21 -13.37
N ARG A 755 20.22 -24.81 -14.46
CA ARG A 755 19.34 -25.97 -14.43
C ARG A 755 20.03 -27.00 -13.53
N ARG A 756 19.53 -27.18 -12.31
CA ARG A 756 19.88 -28.34 -11.48
C ARG A 756 19.37 -29.57 -12.23
N GLY A 757 20.29 -30.25 -12.92
CA GLY A 757 20.00 -31.50 -13.61
C GLY A 757 19.47 -32.53 -12.62
N ARG A 758 18.31 -33.12 -12.94
CA ARG A 758 17.90 -34.40 -12.37
C ARG A 758 18.97 -35.45 -12.72
N PRO A 759 19.38 -36.32 -11.79
CA PRO A 759 20.24 -37.44 -12.14
C PRO A 759 19.41 -38.48 -12.90
N SER A 760 19.61 -38.59 -14.21
CA SER A 760 19.16 -39.75 -14.98
C SER A 760 20.14 -40.90 -14.75
N ARG A 761 19.64 -41.98 -14.14
CA ARG A 761 20.19 -43.32 -14.35
C ARG A 761 20.01 -43.65 -15.82
N ASP A 762 21.11 -43.94 -16.51
CA ASP A 762 21.32 -45.21 -17.22
C ASP A 762 22.53 -45.05 -18.15
N ASN A 763 23.47 -45.98 -18.01
CA ASN A 763 24.69 -46.08 -18.79
C ASN A 763 24.72 -47.50 -19.36
N ALA A 764 24.69 -47.64 -20.68
CA ALA A 764 25.21 -48.81 -21.39
C ALA A 764 25.36 -48.50 -22.90
N SER A 765 26.62 -48.50 -23.36
CA SER A 765 27.18 -49.02 -24.64
C SER A 765 26.48 -48.65 -25.97
N SER A 766 27.14 -48.28 -27.07
CA SER A 766 28.51 -48.52 -27.57
C SER A 766 28.66 -47.83 -28.95
N SER A 767 29.90 -47.42 -29.31
CA SER A 767 30.58 -47.46 -30.64
C SER A 767 29.85 -46.86 -31.88
N GLU A 768 30.44 -46.10 -32.82
CA GLU A 768 31.73 -46.17 -33.50
C GLU A 768 32.12 -44.80 -34.11
N GLU A 769 33.42 -44.63 -34.35
CA GLU A 769 34.10 -43.57 -35.11
C GLU A 769 33.76 -43.63 -36.62
N VAL A 770 33.81 -42.49 -37.34
CA VAL A 770 34.54 -42.33 -38.62
C VAL A 770 34.86 -40.83 -38.85
N GLU A 771 36.10 -40.59 -39.26
CA GLU A 771 36.81 -39.33 -39.54
C GLU A 771 36.51 -38.68 -40.91
N ALA A 772 37.14 -37.51 -41.08
CA ALA A 772 37.68 -36.93 -42.33
C ALA A 772 36.71 -36.09 -43.19
N GLU A 773 37.08 -34.97 -43.80
CA GLU A 773 38.38 -34.30 -44.00
C GLU A 773 38.10 -32.87 -44.49
N THR A 774 39.12 -32.03 -44.37
CA THR A 774 39.21 -30.63 -44.78
C THR A 774 39.40 -30.45 -46.29
N ASP A 775 39.07 -29.25 -46.79
CA ASP A 775 39.90 -28.37 -47.65
C ASP A 775 38.96 -27.47 -48.50
N ASN A 776 38.88 -26.16 -48.29
CA ASN A 776 39.83 -25.05 -48.48
C ASN A 776 39.79 -24.46 -49.90
N GLU A 777 39.96 -23.13 -49.94
CA GLU A 777 40.29 -22.25 -51.09
C GLU A 777 39.11 -21.72 -51.96
N THR A 778 38.74 -20.44 -51.82
CA THR A 778 39.29 -19.21 -52.50
C THR A 778 39.10 -19.26 -54.01
N SER A 779 38.73 -18.23 -54.76
CA SER A 779 38.53 -16.78 -54.56
C SER A 779 38.04 -16.24 -55.92
N GLU A 780 37.48 -15.02 -55.92
CA GLU A 780 37.40 -14.11 -57.09
C GLU A 780 36.43 -14.56 -58.21
N GLU A 781 35.70 -13.72 -58.92
CA GLU A 781 35.82 -12.29 -59.22
C GLU A 781 34.45 -11.80 -59.76
N GLU A 782 34.24 -10.49 -59.62
CA GLU A 782 33.37 -9.54 -60.31
C GLU A 782 32.34 -9.99 -61.37
N GLY A 783 31.15 -9.39 -61.31
CA GLY A 783 30.15 -9.49 -62.37
C GLY A 783 28.87 -8.69 -62.13
N MET A 784 28.99 -7.37 -62.12
CA MET A 784 27.90 -6.39 -62.21
C MET A 784 26.93 -6.72 -63.36
N PHE A 785 25.62 -6.89 -63.09
CA PHE A 785 24.58 -6.56 -64.08
C PHE A 785 23.23 -6.22 -63.43
N THR A 786 22.61 -5.24 -64.06
CA THR A 786 21.44 -4.44 -63.70
C THR A 786 20.10 -5.13 -63.99
N GLY A 787 19.10 -4.81 -63.17
CA GLY A 787 17.76 -4.43 -63.62
C GLY A 787 16.79 -5.55 -64.02
N GLY A 788 15.58 -5.49 -63.47
CA GLY A 788 14.45 -6.28 -63.93
C GLY A 788 13.28 -6.18 -62.97
N THR A 789 12.36 -5.29 -63.30
CA THR A 789 11.04 -5.10 -62.71
C THR A 789 10.07 -6.25 -63.03
N ASP A 790 8.95 -6.22 -62.30
CA ASP A 790 7.59 -6.66 -62.66
C ASP A 790 7.08 -8.02 -62.16
N ASP A 791 5.95 -7.89 -61.44
CA ASP A 791 4.72 -8.70 -61.39
C ASP A 791 4.79 -10.18 -61.00
N ASP A 792 4.36 -10.51 -59.77
CA ASP A 792 2.96 -10.88 -59.41
C ASP A 792 2.80 -11.05 -57.88
#